data_AF-A0A8D1DZA1-F1
#
_entry.id   AF-A0A8D1DZA1-F1
#
_cell.length_a   1.000
_cell.length_b   1.000
_cell.length_c   1.000
_cell.angle_alpha   90.00
_cell.angle_beta   90.00
_cell.angle_gamma   90.00
#
_symmetry.space_group_name_H-M   'P 1'
#
loop_
_entity.id
_entity.type
_entity.pdbx_description
1 polymer ?
#
loop_
_entity_poly.entity_id
_entity_poly.type
_entity_poly.pdbx_seq_one_letter_code
_entity_poly.pdbx_strand_id
1 'polypeptide(L)'
;MSRLEKVYLKNSVMELTANGTLDILEEENHIKDVLSRIVVEMIKREWPQHWPDMLVELDTLSKQGETQTELVMFILLRLAEDVVTFQTLPPQRRRDIQQTLTQNMEKIFSFLLNTLQENVNKYQQVKTDNAQESKAQAYCRVAIAALNTLAGYTDWVSLSHITAENCKLLEMLCLLLSEQELQLGAAECLLIAVSRKGKLEDRKPLMILFGDAVMHYMLSAAQTADGGGLVEKHYVFLKRLCQVLCALGSQLCALLGPDSDVETPANFGKYLESFLAFTTHPSQFLRSSTQMTWGALFRHEVLSRDPLLLAIIPKYLRACMTNLVKMGFPSKTDNPSCEYSRLDFDSDEDFNAFFNSSRAQQGEVMRLACRLDPKTSFQMAGEWLKYQLSAAIDTGSMKSGSGESGLCSIFSPSFVQWEAMTFFVEGVVNQMFRTVDKEEIPVNDGIELLQMVLNFETKDPLILSCVLTNVSALFSFVTFRPEFLPQVFSKLFSSVTFEIVEESKAPRTRAVRNVRRHACSSIIKMCRDYPQLVLPNFDMLYDHVKQLLSNELLLTQMEKCALMEALVLISNQFKNYERQKLFIEELMAPVASIWLSEEMHRALSDADAFLAFVGADQKSYDLVQEDPCGLNRARMSFCVYSILGVVKRTSWPPDLEEAKAGGFVVGYTPTGNPIFRNPCTEQVLKLLDNLLALIRTHNSLYAPEMLAKLGEPFSKALDMIDAEKSTILGLPQPLLDLNDSPVYKTILEKMQRFFCTLYENCFHILGKAGPSMQQDFYTVEQLSTQLLSSAFVNLDNLPDYRLRPLLRVFVKPLVLACTPEYYESLVSPIVGPLFTYLHMRLSQKWQIINQRSMLCEDETTDENPESQEMLEEQLVRMLTREVVDLITVCCVSKKGADHTATPAADGEDEEMMATEVATPATAELTDLGKCLTKHEDVCTALLILAFNSLAWKDTLSCQRTTTQLCWPLLKQVLSGTLLAEAVTWLFTSVLKGLQTHGQHDGCMASLVHLAFQTYEALRPRYVEIRAVMEQIPDIQKESLDQFDCKLLNPSLQKAADKRRKDQFKRLIAGCIGKPLGEQFRKEVHIKNLPSLFKKTKPTHDSDALDNDEGGLATIFEP
;
A
#
# COMPACT_ATOMS: atom_id res chain seq x y z
N MET A 1 6.95 13.73 50.98
CA MET A 1 6.19 14.93 51.38
C MET A 1 5.16 14.56 52.42
N SER A 2 5.13 15.30 53.52
CA SER A 2 4.09 15.25 54.54
C SER A 2 2.74 15.74 53.97
N ARG A 3 1.63 15.45 54.65
CA ARG A 3 0.30 15.92 54.23
C ARG A 3 0.21 17.45 54.20
N LEU A 4 0.87 18.14 55.13
CA LEU A 4 0.87 19.61 55.20
C LEU A 4 1.63 20.22 54.01
N GLU A 5 2.79 19.67 53.65
CA GLU A 5 3.56 20.14 52.48
C GLU A 5 2.78 19.97 51.18
N LYS A 6 2.02 18.88 51.03
CA LYS A 6 1.18 18.64 49.84
C LYS A 6 0.04 19.65 49.73
N VAL A 7 -0.66 19.91 50.84
CA VAL A 7 -1.75 20.92 50.88
C VAL A 7 -1.19 22.33 50.64
N TYR A 8 -0.04 22.65 51.21
CA TYR A 8 0.64 23.92 50.96
C TYR A 8 0.99 24.07 49.47
N LEU A 9 1.64 23.07 48.86
CA LEU A 9 1.97 23.10 47.44
C LEU A 9 0.71 23.25 46.56
N LYS A 10 -0.34 22.45 46.83
CA LYS A 10 -1.61 22.55 46.12
C LYS A 10 -2.15 23.98 46.20
N ASN A 11 -2.28 24.53 47.41
CA ASN A 11 -2.86 25.86 47.60
C ASN A 11 -2.03 26.95 46.91
N SER A 12 -0.69 26.89 47.02
CA SER A 12 0.19 27.85 46.35
C SER A 12 0.08 27.78 44.84
N VAL A 13 -0.04 26.58 44.24
CA VAL A 13 -0.20 26.45 42.78
C VAL A 13 -1.59 26.92 42.32
N MET A 14 -2.64 26.66 43.10
CA MET A 14 -3.98 27.17 42.79
C MET A 14 -4.04 28.70 42.94
N GLU A 15 -3.31 29.27 43.89
CA GLU A 15 -3.13 30.73 44.03
C GLU A 15 -2.36 31.29 42.82
N LEU A 16 -1.24 30.66 42.40
CA LEU A 16 -0.52 31.04 41.19
C LEU A 16 -1.43 31.03 39.94
N THR A 17 -2.34 30.05 39.85
CA THR A 17 -3.32 29.97 38.75
C THR A 17 -4.37 31.08 38.83
N ALA A 18 -4.67 31.60 40.03
CA ALA A 18 -5.66 32.65 40.24
C ALA A 18 -5.08 34.06 39.98
N ASN A 19 -3.88 34.36 40.48
CA ASN A 19 -3.31 35.72 40.47
C ASN A 19 -1.80 35.80 40.22
N GLY A 20 -1.12 34.67 39.99
CA GLY A 20 0.33 34.59 39.82
C GLY A 20 0.81 34.54 38.37
N THR A 21 -0.09 34.69 37.40
CA THR A 21 0.19 34.80 35.96
C THR A 21 -0.17 36.19 35.44
N LEU A 22 0.56 36.65 34.43
CA LEU A 22 0.25 37.82 33.61
C LEU A 22 -1.10 37.66 32.89
N ASP A 23 -1.55 38.75 32.25
CA ASP A 23 -2.78 38.76 31.46
C ASP A 23 -2.71 37.76 30.29
N ILE A 24 -3.87 37.26 29.85
CA ILE A 24 -4.00 36.27 28.77
C ILE A 24 -3.26 36.66 27.48
N LEU A 25 -3.17 37.95 27.17
CA LEU A 25 -2.49 38.45 25.96
C LEU A 25 -0.98 38.60 26.14
N GLU A 26 -0.50 38.81 27.38
CA GLU A 26 0.91 39.06 27.71
C GLU A 26 1.63 37.80 28.21
N GLU A 27 0.91 36.86 28.81
CA GLU A 27 1.46 35.64 29.38
C GLU A 27 1.91 34.67 28.29
N GLU A 28 3.13 34.16 28.46
CA GLU A 28 3.78 33.27 27.52
C GLU A 28 3.15 31.87 27.52
N ASN A 29 2.87 31.33 26.33
CA ASN A 29 2.20 30.02 26.19
C ASN A 29 2.98 28.87 26.87
N HIS A 30 4.31 28.96 26.89
CA HIS A 30 5.14 27.93 27.52
C HIS A 30 5.06 27.96 29.06
N ILE A 31 4.79 29.13 29.67
CA ILE A 31 4.56 29.24 31.11
C ILE A 31 3.20 28.63 31.48
N LYS A 32 2.16 28.94 30.70
CA LYS A 32 0.82 28.34 30.83
C LYS A 32 0.86 26.81 30.75
N ASP A 33 1.64 26.26 29.80
CA ASP A 33 1.87 24.82 29.66
C ASP A 33 2.56 24.24 30.90
N VAL A 34 3.65 24.84 31.39
CA VAL A 34 4.36 24.36 32.59
C VAL A 34 3.46 24.38 33.83
N LEU A 35 2.70 25.46 34.04
CA LEU A 35 1.78 25.55 35.17
C LEU A 35 0.68 24.47 35.07
N SER A 36 0.13 24.27 33.88
CA SER A 36 -0.87 23.22 33.61
C SER A 36 -0.32 21.83 33.87
N ARG A 37 0.94 21.56 33.50
CA ARG A 37 1.62 20.28 33.83
C ARG A 37 1.71 20.07 35.33
N ILE A 38 2.09 21.08 36.11
CA ILE A 38 2.16 20.96 37.58
C ILE A 38 0.80 20.56 38.15
N VAL A 39 -0.27 21.25 37.74
CA VAL A 39 -1.63 20.94 38.19
C VAL A 39 -2.07 19.54 37.77
N VAL A 40 -1.85 19.15 36.52
CA VAL A 40 -2.18 17.80 36.03
C VAL A 40 -1.40 16.73 36.76
N GLU A 41 -0.11 16.92 37.04
CA GLU A 41 0.68 15.98 37.85
C GLU A 41 0.06 15.81 39.25
N MET A 42 -0.38 16.89 39.90
CA MET A 42 -1.08 16.83 41.19
C MET A 42 -2.42 16.09 41.08
N ILE A 43 -3.24 16.38 40.05
CA ILE A 43 -4.49 15.67 39.77
C ILE A 43 -4.22 14.16 39.64
N LYS A 44 -3.21 13.78 38.84
CA LYS A 44 -2.80 12.38 38.65
C LYS A 44 -2.44 11.68 39.96
N ARG A 45 -1.88 12.40 40.95
CA ARG A 45 -1.50 11.82 42.25
C ARG A 45 -2.64 11.75 43.26
N GLU A 46 -3.55 12.73 43.26
CA GLU A 46 -4.49 12.92 44.38
C GLU A 46 -5.97 12.78 44.00
N TRP A 47 -6.37 13.10 42.77
CA TRP A 47 -7.74 12.93 42.27
C TRP A 47 -8.02 11.49 41.79
N PRO A 48 -9.11 10.82 42.23
CA PRO A 48 -10.31 11.40 42.85
C PRO A 48 -10.35 11.45 44.39
N GLN A 49 -9.69 10.54 45.10
CA GLN A 49 -10.01 10.28 46.52
C GLN A 49 -9.56 11.40 47.48
N HIS A 50 -8.47 12.10 47.17
CA HIS A 50 -7.89 13.13 48.05
C HIS A 50 -8.20 14.55 47.59
N TRP A 51 -8.89 14.70 46.46
CA TRP A 51 -9.30 15.99 45.91
C TRP A 51 -10.72 15.92 45.33
N PRO A 52 -11.75 15.62 46.14
CA PRO A 52 -13.11 15.37 45.66
C PRO A 52 -13.73 16.60 44.95
N ASP A 53 -13.40 17.80 45.41
CA ASP A 53 -13.97 19.06 44.91
C ASP A 53 -13.16 19.67 43.75
N MET A 54 -12.22 18.93 43.15
CA MET A 54 -11.33 19.44 42.10
C MET A 54 -12.07 20.13 40.95
N LEU A 55 -13.12 19.51 40.43
CA LEU A 55 -13.91 20.09 39.33
C LEU A 55 -14.63 21.39 39.74
N VAL A 56 -15.09 21.48 40.99
CA VAL A 56 -15.75 22.68 41.53
C VAL A 56 -14.73 23.80 41.72
N GLU A 57 -13.52 23.46 42.15
CA GLU A 57 -12.41 24.40 42.32
C GLU A 57 -11.96 24.99 40.98
N LEU A 58 -11.83 24.16 39.93
CA LEU A 58 -11.53 24.63 38.56
C LEU A 58 -12.65 25.50 37.97
N ASP A 59 -13.92 25.12 38.16
CA ASP A 59 -15.07 25.94 37.73
C ASP A 59 -15.07 27.31 38.44
N THR A 60 -14.78 27.33 39.74
CA THR A 60 -14.69 28.58 40.52
C THR A 60 -13.53 29.47 40.04
N LEU A 61 -12.37 28.87 39.71
CA LEU A 61 -11.24 29.61 39.12
C LEU A 61 -11.59 30.19 37.76
N SER A 62 -12.23 29.42 36.87
CA SER A 62 -12.58 29.93 35.53
C SER A 62 -13.51 31.15 35.58
N LYS A 63 -14.35 31.27 36.60
CA LYS A 63 -15.27 32.43 36.75
C LYS A 63 -14.56 33.72 37.17
N GLN A 64 -13.28 33.68 37.51
CA GLN A 64 -12.52 34.86 37.93
C GLN A 64 -12.05 35.72 36.75
N GLY A 65 -11.84 35.14 35.57
CA GLY A 65 -11.35 35.87 34.40
C GLY A 65 -11.00 34.97 33.22
N GLU A 66 -10.65 35.61 32.10
CA GLU A 66 -10.31 34.97 30.83
C GLU A 66 -9.02 34.13 30.94
N THR A 67 -7.97 34.66 31.59
CA THR A 67 -6.70 33.95 31.81
C THR A 67 -6.90 32.65 32.60
N GLN A 68 -7.68 32.70 33.67
CA GLN A 68 -7.95 31.53 34.50
C GLN A 68 -8.76 30.49 33.71
N THR A 69 -9.72 30.94 32.89
CA THR A 69 -10.49 30.05 32.02
C THR A 69 -9.59 29.34 31.01
N GLU A 70 -8.68 30.06 30.36
CA GLU A 70 -7.71 29.47 29.44
C GLU A 70 -6.82 28.41 30.13
N LEU A 71 -6.27 28.74 31.31
CA LEU A 71 -5.47 27.78 32.09
C LEU A 71 -6.26 26.52 32.45
N VAL A 72 -7.53 26.65 32.84
CA VAL A 72 -8.41 25.50 33.11
C VAL A 72 -8.58 24.63 31.86
N MET A 73 -8.72 25.22 30.67
CA MET A 73 -8.77 24.47 29.41
C MET A 73 -7.48 23.67 29.16
N PHE A 74 -6.31 24.29 29.34
CA PHE A 74 -5.02 23.60 29.20
C PHE A 74 -4.88 22.43 30.19
N ILE A 75 -5.30 22.61 31.44
CA ILE A 75 -5.28 21.56 32.47
C ILE A 75 -6.19 20.39 32.06
N LEU A 76 -7.43 20.66 31.64
CA LEU A 76 -8.38 19.63 31.26
C LEU A 76 -7.96 18.86 30.01
N LEU A 77 -7.44 19.56 29.00
CA LEU A 77 -6.92 18.95 27.78
C LEU A 77 -5.74 18.02 28.11
N ARG A 78 -4.74 18.53 28.82
CA ARG A 78 -3.54 17.76 29.16
C ARG A 78 -3.85 16.56 30.06
N LEU A 79 -4.83 16.69 30.96
CA LEU A 79 -5.32 15.57 31.77
C LEU A 79 -5.90 14.45 30.89
N ALA A 80 -6.73 14.79 29.90
CA ALA A 80 -7.32 13.81 29.00
C ALA A 80 -6.23 13.10 28.17
N GLU A 81 -5.27 13.86 27.64
CA GLU A 81 -4.12 13.32 26.90
C GLU A 81 -3.31 12.32 27.72
N ASP A 82 -2.90 12.71 28.92
CA ASP A 82 -2.05 11.88 29.80
C ASP A 82 -2.74 10.61 30.26
N VAL A 83 -4.06 10.66 30.48
CA VAL A 83 -4.84 9.53 31.02
C VAL A 83 -5.30 8.59 29.90
N VAL A 84 -5.73 9.12 28.76
CA VAL A 84 -6.39 8.35 27.69
C VAL A 84 -5.42 8.01 26.57
N THR A 85 -4.72 9.02 26.04
CA THR A 85 -3.87 8.88 24.86
C THR A 85 -2.50 8.32 25.24
N PHE A 86 -1.75 9.02 26.08
CA PHE A 86 -0.36 8.69 26.43
C PHE A 86 -0.21 7.71 27.60
N GLN A 87 -1.28 7.52 28.37
CA GLN A 87 -1.34 6.53 29.46
C GLN A 87 -0.12 6.58 30.41
N THR A 88 0.33 7.79 30.78
CA THR A 88 1.57 8.03 31.56
C THR A 88 1.48 7.59 33.02
N LEU A 89 0.31 7.10 33.45
CA LEU A 89 0.02 6.67 34.82
C LEU A 89 0.10 5.15 35.03
N PRO A 90 0.32 4.70 36.28
CA PRO A 90 0.10 3.30 36.67
C PRO A 90 -1.33 2.82 36.31
N PRO A 91 -1.52 1.59 35.81
CA PRO A 91 -2.81 1.12 35.27
C PRO A 91 -3.99 1.17 36.25
N GLN A 92 -3.75 0.95 37.54
CA GLN A 92 -4.80 1.07 38.56
C GLN A 92 -5.23 2.53 38.71
N ARG A 93 -4.27 3.44 38.93
CA ARG A 93 -4.54 4.87 39.07
C ARG A 93 -5.23 5.46 37.84
N ARG A 94 -4.77 5.07 36.65
CA ARG A 94 -5.38 5.47 35.38
C ARG A 94 -6.86 5.08 35.31
N ARG A 95 -7.20 3.85 35.70
CA ARG A 95 -8.60 3.38 35.69
C ARG A 95 -9.47 4.16 36.66
N ASP A 96 -8.97 4.45 37.87
CA ASP A 96 -9.72 5.25 38.84
C ASP A 96 -10.05 6.64 38.28
N ILE A 97 -9.04 7.29 37.67
CA ILE A 97 -9.20 8.61 37.03
C ILE A 97 -10.14 8.53 35.84
N GLN A 98 -9.95 7.56 34.94
CA GLN A 98 -10.80 7.38 33.75
C GLN A 98 -12.26 7.05 34.11
N GLN A 99 -12.47 6.24 35.15
CA GLN A 99 -13.80 5.94 35.67
C GLN A 99 -14.44 7.19 36.28
N THR A 100 -13.68 7.99 37.03
CA THR A 100 -14.17 9.25 37.59
C THR A 100 -14.48 10.28 36.51
N LEU A 101 -13.63 10.39 35.47
CA LEU A 101 -13.89 11.20 34.29
C LEU A 101 -15.21 10.77 33.65
N THR A 102 -15.39 9.47 33.39
CA THR A 102 -16.61 8.92 32.79
C THR A 102 -17.85 9.22 33.65
N GLN A 103 -17.75 9.10 34.97
CA GLN A 103 -18.84 9.39 35.91
C GLN A 103 -19.23 10.88 35.93
N ASN A 104 -18.26 11.78 35.76
CA ASN A 104 -18.48 13.24 35.75
C ASN A 104 -18.51 13.83 34.33
N MET A 105 -18.54 12.99 33.29
CA MET A 105 -18.33 13.44 31.92
C MET A 105 -19.42 14.40 31.47
N GLU A 106 -20.67 14.17 31.88
CA GLU A 106 -21.77 15.11 31.62
C GLU A 106 -21.45 16.51 32.16
N LYS A 107 -20.98 16.62 33.40
CA LYS A 107 -20.62 17.91 34.00
C LYS A 107 -19.43 18.57 33.30
N ILE A 108 -18.38 17.79 33.01
CA ILE A 108 -17.18 18.28 32.34
C ILE A 108 -17.55 18.78 30.93
N PHE A 109 -18.29 17.99 30.18
CA PHE A 109 -18.66 18.32 28.80
C PHE A 109 -19.62 19.50 28.72
N SER A 110 -20.62 19.57 29.62
CA SER A 110 -21.49 20.74 29.74
C SER A 110 -20.71 21.99 30.15
N PHE A 111 -19.73 21.88 31.04
CA PHE A 111 -18.83 22.99 31.38
C PHE A 111 -18.08 23.49 30.15
N LEU A 112 -17.38 22.60 29.42
CA LEU A 112 -16.64 22.96 28.20
C LEU A 112 -17.53 23.64 27.16
N LEU A 113 -18.73 23.09 26.92
CA LEU A 113 -19.68 23.64 25.95
C LEU A 113 -20.22 25.01 26.38
N ASN A 114 -20.58 25.18 27.66
CA ASN A 114 -21.09 26.45 28.17
C ASN A 114 -20.01 27.53 28.17
N THR A 115 -18.77 27.19 28.54
CA THR A 115 -17.64 28.12 28.49
C THR A 115 -17.35 28.57 27.07
N LEU A 116 -17.39 27.64 26.09
CA LEU A 116 -17.26 28.01 24.68
C LEU A 116 -18.38 28.97 24.28
N GLN A 117 -19.65 28.65 24.59
CA GLN A 117 -20.81 29.46 24.20
C GLN A 117 -20.77 30.87 24.79
N GLU A 118 -20.44 30.98 26.07
CA GLU A 118 -20.38 32.27 26.74
C GLU A 118 -19.30 33.18 26.14
N ASN A 119 -18.09 32.65 25.93
CA ASN A 119 -16.98 33.44 25.39
C ASN A 119 -17.18 33.79 23.92
N VAL A 120 -17.77 32.89 23.12
CA VAL A 120 -18.15 33.19 21.73
C VAL A 120 -19.20 34.30 21.69
N ASN A 121 -20.24 34.25 22.53
CA ASN A 121 -21.26 35.28 22.58
C ASN A 121 -20.66 36.64 22.98
N LYS A 122 -19.76 36.67 23.97
CA LYS A 122 -19.04 37.89 24.38
C LYS A 122 -18.19 38.42 23.24
N TYR A 123 -17.41 37.55 22.58
CA TYR A 123 -16.59 37.89 21.42
C TYR A 123 -17.42 38.54 20.31
N GLN A 124 -18.54 37.92 19.91
CA GLN A 124 -19.41 38.44 18.85
C GLN A 124 -20.00 39.82 19.18
N GLN A 125 -20.26 40.12 20.46
CA GLN A 125 -20.76 41.43 20.88
C GLN A 125 -19.70 42.53 20.79
N VAL A 126 -18.42 42.21 21.02
CA VAL A 126 -17.33 43.20 21.08
C VAL A 126 -16.47 43.24 19.81
N LYS A 127 -16.61 42.27 18.90
CA LYS A 127 -15.76 42.09 17.70
C LYS A 127 -15.64 43.34 16.82
N THR A 128 -16.71 44.13 16.69
CA THR A 128 -16.74 45.33 15.84
C THR A 128 -16.38 46.62 16.59
N ASP A 129 -16.11 46.55 17.89
CA ASP A 129 -15.77 47.72 18.71
C ASP A 129 -14.24 47.88 18.82
N ASN A 130 -13.68 48.79 18.03
CA ASN A 130 -12.24 49.09 18.02
C ASN A 130 -11.72 49.58 19.38
N ALA A 131 -12.56 50.08 20.28
CA ALA A 131 -12.14 50.51 21.61
C ALA A 131 -11.94 49.33 22.59
N GLN A 132 -12.42 48.13 22.25
CA GLN A 132 -12.36 46.93 23.09
C GLN A 132 -11.64 45.76 22.42
N GLU A 133 -10.69 46.05 21.53
CA GLU A 133 -9.96 45.04 20.77
C GLU A 133 -9.25 44.02 21.68
N SER A 134 -8.63 44.46 22.78
CA SER A 134 -7.97 43.56 23.74
C SER A 134 -8.94 42.55 24.36
N LYS A 135 -10.17 42.96 24.67
CA LYS A 135 -11.21 42.04 25.18
C LYS A 135 -11.70 41.09 24.09
N ALA A 136 -11.84 41.57 22.85
CA ALA A 136 -12.19 40.72 21.72
C ALA A 136 -11.15 39.61 21.52
N GLN A 137 -9.86 39.97 21.54
CA GLN A 137 -8.75 39.01 21.43
C GLN A 137 -8.71 38.03 22.61
N ALA A 138 -8.94 38.50 23.84
CA ALA A 138 -9.00 37.65 25.03
C ALA A 138 -10.14 36.61 24.94
N TYR A 139 -11.38 37.03 24.63
CA TYR A 139 -12.51 36.11 24.45
C TYR A 139 -12.28 35.12 23.31
N CYS A 140 -11.65 35.57 22.23
CA CYS A 140 -11.29 34.71 21.10
C CYS A 140 -10.26 33.64 21.52
N ARG A 141 -9.21 33.99 22.27
CA ARG A 141 -8.22 33.02 22.78
C ARG A 141 -8.86 31.97 23.68
N VAL A 142 -9.75 32.38 24.58
CA VAL A 142 -10.49 31.44 25.45
C VAL A 142 -11.35 30.49 24.60
N ALA A 143 -12.04 31.00 23.58
CA ALA A 143 -12.84 30.16 22.68
C ALA A 143 -11.97 29.15 21.89
N ILE A 144 -10.79 29.55 21.43
CA ILE A 144 -9.81 28.66 20.79
C ILE A 144 -9.36 27.55 21.77
N ALA A 145 -8.98 27.92 22.99
CA ALA A 145 -8.57 26.96 24.02
C ALA A 145 -9.70 25.97 24.37
N ALA A 146 -10.95 26.45 24.43
CA ALA A 146 -12.12 25.62 24.66
C ALA A 146 -12.39 24.65 23.49
N LEU A 147 -12.27 25.10 22.23
CA LEU A 147 -12.36 24.24 21.04
C LEU A 147 -11.27 23.16 21.04
N ASN A 148 -10.02 23.52 21.29
CA ASN A 148 -8.92 22.55 21.36
C ASN A 148 -9.14 21.51 22.47
N THR A 149 -9.68 21.94 23.61
CA THR A 149 -10.02 21.04 24.71
C THR A 149 -11.16 20.12 24.32
N LEU A 150 -12.24 20.65 23.72
CA LEU A 150 -13.34 19.85 23.19
C LEU A 150 -12.87 18.82 22.15
N ALA A 151 -11.95 19.17 21.26
CA ALA A 151 -11.35 18.24 20.30
C ALA A 151 -10.68 17.06 21.02
N GLY A 152 -9.90 17.33 22.07
CA GLY A 152 -9.22 16.31 22.88
C GLY A 152 -10.16 15.39 23.67
N TYR A 153 -11.39 15.82 23.98
CA TYR A 153 -12.40 14.97 24.63
C TYR A 153 -13.27 14.22 23.60
N THR A 154 -13.69 14.89 22.53
CA THR A 154 -14.60 14.35 21.50
C THR A 154 -14.08 13.05 20.87
N ASP A 155 -12.75 12.89 20.80
CA ASP A 155 -12.08 11.72 20.23
C ASP A 155 -12.43 10.39 20.92
N TRP A 156 -12.72 10.40 22.22
CA TRP A 156 -12.83 9.18 23.03
C TRP A 156 -14.06 9.09 23.92
N VAL A 157 -14.74 10.21 24.21
CA VAL A 157 -15.96 10.21 25.02
C VAL A 157 -17.10 9.40 24.38
N SER A 158 -18.08 9.03 25.20
CA SER A 158 -19.32 8.42 24.72
C SER A 158 -20.05 9.36 23.76
N LEU A 159 -20.56 8.83 22.64
CA LEU A 159 -21.33 9.62 21.67
C LEU A 159 -22.57 10.26 22.31
N SER A 160 -23.12 9.67 23.37
CA SER A 160 -24.24 10.23 24.14
C SER A 160 -24.01 11.66 24.63
N HIS A 161 -22.75 12.06 24.89
CA HIS A 161 -22.42 13.43 25.29
C HIS A 161 -22.31 14.39 24.10
N ILE A 162 -21.86 13.89 22.94
CA ILE A 162 -21.80 14.66 21.69
C ILE A 162 -23.21 14.94 21.18
N THR A 163 -24.12 13.97 21.33
CA THR A 163 -25.52 14.07 20.90
C THR A 163 -26.46 14.54 22.02
N ALA A 164 -25.93 14.97 23.16
CA ALA A 164 -26.71 15.53 24.25
C ALA A 164 -27.36 16.86 23.85
N GLU A 165 -28.39 17.28 24.59
CA GLU A 165 -29.13 18.53 24.33
C GLU A 165 -29.56 18.68 22.86
N ASN A 166 -30.02 17.60 22.23
CA ASN A 166 -30.37 17.56 20.79
C ASN A 166 -29.21 17.96 19.86
N CYS A 167 -28.00 17.46 20.13
CA CYS A 167 -26.81 17.74 19.32
C CYS A 167 -26.39 19.22 19.29
N LYS A 168 -26.70 20.01 20.33
CA LYS A 168 -26.35 21.43 20.44
C LYS A 168 -24.88 21.74 20.18
N LEU A 169 -23.96 20.84 20.58
CA LEU A 169 -22.54 20.97 20.25
C LEU A 169 -22.34 21.06 18.73
N LEU A 170 -22.94 20.16 17.97
CA LEU A 170 -22.79 20.12 16.51
C LEU A 170 -23.34 21.39 15.86
N GLU A 171 -24.51 21.85 16.29
CA GLU A 171 -25.09 23.11 15.83
C GLU A 171 -24.17 24.29 16.11
N MET A 172 -23.63 24.37 17.33
CA MET A 172 -22.70 25.42 17.72
C MET A 172 -21.41 25.40 16.90
N LEU A 173 -20.81 24.22 16.68
CA LEU A 173 -19.63 24.07 15.84
C LEU A 173 -19.92 24.52 14.41
N CYS A 174 -21.10 24.22 13.87
CA CYS A 174 -21.49 24.66 12.53
C CYS A 174 -21.68 26.18 12.44
N LEU A 175 -22.23 26.83 13.46
CA LEU A 175 -22.31 28.30 13.54
C LEU A 175 -20.91 28.94 13.53
N LEU A 176 -19.96 28.33 14.24
CA LEU A 176 -18.58 28.81 14.33
C LEU A 176 -17.79 28.66 13.02
N LEU A 177 -18.28 27.88 12.05
CA LEU A 177 -17.64 27.79 10.72
C LEU A 177 -17.68 29.12 9.97
N SER A 178 -18.60 30.03 10.30
CA SER A 178 -18.68 31.37 9.71
C SER A 178 -17.75 32.39 10.37
N GLU A 179 -17.11 32.04 11.49
CA GLU A 179 -16.21 32.93 12.24
C GLU A 179 -14.74 32.61 11.91
N GLN A 180 -14.08 33.47 11.13
CA GLN A 180 -12.75 33.22 10.57
C GLN A 180 -11.65 32.84 11.60
N GLU A 181 -11.72 33.38 12.82
CA GLU A 181 -10.76 33.08 13.89
C GLU A 181 -11.03 31.74 14.60
N LEU A 182 -12.25 31.22 14.51
CA LEU A 182 -12.69 30.02 15.25
C LEU A 182 -13.01 28.83 14.32
N GLN A 183 -13.20 29.08 13.01
CA GLN A 183 -13.66 28.10 12.03
C GLN A 183 -12.78 26.86 11.94
N LEU A 184 -11.45 27.00 12.10
CA LEU A 184 -10.53 25.86 12.02
C LEU A 184 -10.74 24.89 13.18
N GLY A 185 -10.69 25.38 14.42
CA GLY A 185 -10.92 24.55 15.61
C GLY A 185 -12.33 23.94 15.63
N ALA A 186 -13.32 24.68 15.13
CA ALA A 186 -14.68 24.17 14.97
C ALA A 186 -14.76 23.05 13.94
N ALA A 187 -14.13 23.20 12.78
CA ALA A 187 -14.07 22.16 11.75
C ALA A 187 -13.31 20.92 12.22
N GLU A 188 -12.22 21.08 12.98
CA GLU A 188 -11.49 19.96 13.57
C GLU A 188 -12.32 19.19 14.60
N CYS A 189 -12.99 19.89 15.52
CA CYS A 189 -13.93 19.25 16.45
C CYS A 189 -15.03 18.49 15.73
N LEU A 190 -15.63 19.13 14.71
CA LEU A 190 -16.69 18.52 13.91
C LEU A 190 -16.18 17.28 13.17
N LEU A 191 -14.99 17.36 12.58
CA LEU A 191 -14.33 16.25 11.87
C LEU A 191 -14.10 15.06 12.81
N ILE A 192 -13.58 15.30 14.01
CA ILE A 192 -13.36 14.25 15.01
C ILE A 192 -14.70 13.61 15.38
N ALA A 193 -15.73 14.41 15.64
CA ALA A 193 -17.07 13.94 15.99
C ALA A 193 -17.67 13.04 14.89
N VAL A 194 -17.66 13.48 13.63
CA VAL A 194 -18.21 12.70 12.51
C VAL A 194 -17.33 11.53 12.09
N SER A 195 -16.04 11.54 12.43
CA SER A 195 -15.11 10.44 12.15
C SER A 195 -15.19 9.32 13.20
N ARG A 196 -15.94 9.52 14.31
CA ARG A 196 -16.10 8.52 15.36
C ARG A 196 -16.62 7.20 14.79
N LYS A 197 -15.86 6.15 15.09
CA LYS A 197 -16.26 4.76 14.91
C LYS A 197 -16.89 4.25 16.19
N GLY A 198 -17.86 3.35 16.08
CA GLY A 198 -18.64 2.88 17.22
C GLY A 198 -19.92 2.18 16.79
N LYS A 199 -20.81 1.92 17.75
CA LYS A 199 -22.13 1.35 17.49
C LYS A 199 -22.90 2.24 16.52
N LEU A 200 -23.55 1.64 15.53
CA LEU A 200 -24.32 2.37 14.51
C LEU A 200 -25.49 3.13 15.10
N GLU A 201 -26.18 2.59 16.11
CA GLU A 201 -27.33 3.25 16.73
C GLU A 201 -26.98 4.60 17.34
N ASP A 202 -25.85 4.69 18.05
CA ASP A 202 -25.38 5.92 18.70
C ASP A 202 -24.93 6.98 17.67
N ARG A 203 -24.72 6.59 16.41
CA ARG A 203 -24.28 7.46 15.30
C ARG A 203 -25.45 8.05 14.52
N LYS A 204 -26.67 7.50 14.65
CA LYS A 204 -27.88 7.99 13.96
C LYS A 204 -28.10 9.51 14.14
N PRO A 205 -27.91 10.12 15.33
CA PRO A 205 -28.14 11.55 15.52
C PRO A 205 -27.17 12.46 14.74
N LEU A 206 -26.04 11.95 14.23
CA LEU A 206 -25.13 12.73 13.38
C LEU A 206 -25.79 13.15 12.05
N MET A 207 -26.89 12.50 11.64
CA MET A 207 -27.65 12.87 10.45
C MET A 207 -28.30 14.26 10.55
N ILE A 208 -28.35 14.87 11.74
CA ILE A 208 -28.77 16.27 11.93
C ILE A 208 -27.92 17.25 11.10
N LEU A 209 -26.67 16.88 10.79
CA LEU A 209 -25.77 17.70 9.96
C LEU A 209 -26.24 17.82 8.51
N PHE A 210 -27.19 16.99 8.06
CA PHE A 210 -27.89 17.18 6.78
C PHE A 210 -29.08 18.15 6.87
N GLY A 211 -29.35 18.73 8.05
CA GLY A 211 -30.37 19.77 8.22
C GLY A 211 -30.07 21.03 7.40
N ASP A 212 -31.11 21.77 7.01
CA ASP A 212 -30.97 22.93 6.12
C ASP A 212 -30.04 24.01 6.65
N ALA A 213 -30.19 24.38 7.92
CA ALA A 213 -29.37 25.42 8.55
C ALA A 213 -27.89 25.01 8.59
N VAL A 214 -27.60 23.77 8.99
CA VAL A 214 -26.24 23.26 9.11
C VAL A 214 -25.56 23.17 7.74
N MET A 215 -26.23 22.58 6.76
CA MET A 215 -25.68 22.45 5.42
C MET A 215 -25.43 23.83 4.79
N HIS A 216 -26.28 24.82 5.09
CA HIS A 216 -26.07 26.20 4.66
C HIS A 216 -24.82 26.83 5.26
N TYR A 217 -24.56 26.67 6.57
CA TYR A 217 -23.33 27.18 7.19
C TYR A 217 -22.07 26.54 6.60
N MET A 218 -22.07 25.21 6.42
CA MET A 218 -20.95 24.50 5.81
C MET A 218 -20.69 24.97 4.37
N LEU A 219 -21.75 25.12 3.57
CA LEU A 219 -21.67 25.62 2.20
C LEU A 219 -21.16 27.07 2.13
N SER A 220 -21.73 27.96 2.93
CA SER A 220 -21.35 29.36 2.96
C SER A 220 -19.88 29.51 3.37
N ALA A 221 -19.45 28.79 4.42
CA ALA A 221 -18.07 28.85 4.88
C ALA A 221 -17.09 28.32 3.83
N ALA A 222 -17.44 27.24 3.12
CA ALA A 222 -16.64 26.72 2.01
C ALA A 222 -16.49 27.77 0.89
N GLN A 223 -17.60 28.40 0.47
CA GLN A 223 -17.59 29.41 -0.58
C GLN A 223 -16.80 30.66 -0.20
N THR A 224 -16.92 31.12 1.05
CA THR A 224 -16.17 32.28 1.56
C THR A 224 -14.67 31.98 1.61
N ALA A 225 -14.28 30.80 2.08
CA ALA A 225 -12.87 30.42 2.15
C ALA A 225 -12.24 30.23 0.75
N ASP A 226 -12.99 29.70 -0.21
CA ASP A 226 -12.55 29.57 -1.61
C ASP A 226 -12.45 30.95 -2.30
N GLY A 227 -13.46 31.82 -2.08
CA GLY A 227 -13.47 33.19 -2.61
C GLY A 227 -12.39 34.11 -2.05
N GLY A 228 -11.77 33.75 -0.93
CA GLY A 228 -10.68 34.51 -0.27
C GLY A 228 -9.31 34.42 -0.98
N GLY A 229 -9.21 33.64 -2.07
CA GLY A 229 -7.95 33.36 -2.75
C GLY A 229 -7.07 32.38 -1.98
N LEU A 230 -5.88 32.08 -2.53
CA LEU A 230 -4.96 31.11 -1.92
C LEU A 230 -4.21 31.73 -0.73
N VAL A 231 -4.88 31.73 0.43
CA VAL A 231 -4.29 32.04 1.73
C VAL A 231 -4.19 30.74 2.54
N GLU A 232 -3.03 30.48 3.13
CA GLU A 232 -2.76 29.22 3.84
C GLU A 232 -3.84 28.89 4.90
N LYS A 233 -4.25 29.86 5.72
CA LYS A 233 -5.32 29.69 6.73
C LYS A 233 -6.64 29.24 6.11
N HIS A 234 -7.07 29.88 5.01
CA HIS A 234 -8.31 29.51 4.31
C HIS A 234 -8.21 28.14 3.64
N TYR A 235 -7.07 27.84 3.04
CA TYR A 235 -6.87 26.56 2.36
C TYR A 235 -6.83 25.38 3.35
N VAL A 236 -6.14 25.52 4.49
CA VAL A 236 -6.14 24.50 5.56
C VAL A 236 -7.56 24.27 6.09
N PHE A 237 -8.33 25.33 6.30
CA PHE A 237 -9.74 25.22 6.68
C PHE A 237 -10.56 24.46 5.63
N LEU A 238 -10.42 24.79 4.33
CA LEU A 238 -11.09 24.07 3.25
C LEU A 238 -10.75 22.57 3.22
N LYS A 239 -9.49 22.21 3.45
CA LYS A 239 -9.09 20.79 3.58
C LYS A 239 -9.83 20.10 4.70
N ARG A 240 -9.94 20.74 5.87
CA ARG A 240 -10.67 20.16 7.01
C ARG A 240 -12.16 20.06 6.76
N LEU A 241 -12.77 21.09 6.17
CA LEU A 241 -14.18 21.05 5.83
C LEU A 241 -14.50 19.97 4.76
N CYS A 242 -13.62 19.79 3.77
CA CYS A 242 -13.73 18.69 2.80
C CYS A 242 -13.69 17.32 3.50
N GLN A 243 -12.78 17.12 4.45
CA GLN A 243 -12.70 15.91 5.25
C GLN A 243 -13.96 15.69 6.11
N VAL A 244 -14.56 16.75 6.66
CA VAL A 244 -15.85 16.65 7.38
C VAL A 244 -16.93 16.10 6.46
N LEU A 245 -17.07 16.65 5.24
CA LEU A 245 -18.06 16.18 4.27
C LEU A 245 -17.80 14.74 3.81
N CYS A 246 -16.53 14.34 3.67
CA CYS A 246 -16.15 12.96 3.34
C CYS A 246 -16.54 11.99 4.46
N ALA A 247 -16.19 12.33 5.71
CA ALA A 247 -16.53 11.54 6.88
C ALA A 247 -18.05 11.45 7.07
N LEU A 248 -18.78 12.56 6.87
CA LEU A 248 -20.25 12.61 6.94
C LEU A 248 -20.90 11.73 5.86
N GLY A 249 -20.41 11.75 4.62
CA GLY A 249 -20.88 10.85 3.56
C GLY A 249 -20.61 9.38 3.89
N SER A 250 -19.45 9.09 4.47
CA SER A 250 -19.12 7.75 4.95
C SER A 250 -20.01 7.30 6.11
N GLN A 251 -20.44 8.22 6.98
CA GLN A 251 -21.42 7.95 8.03
C GLN A 251 -22.77 7.58 7.42
N LEU A 252 -23.25 8.34 6.44
CA LEU A 252 -24.50 8.06 5.74
C LEU A 252 -24.49 6.68 5.07
N CYS A 253 -23.44 6.36 4.31
CA CYS A 253 -23.27 5.06 3.66
C CYS A 253 -23.18 3.88 4.63
N ALA A 254 -22.74 4.10 5.87
CA ALA A 254 -22.66 3.05 6.89
C ALA A 254 -23.98 2.88 7.67
N LEU A 255 -24.85 3.89 7.67
CA LEU A 255 -26.08 3.92 8.47
C LEU A 255 -27.32 3.58 7.64
N LEU A 256 -27.34 3.95 6.36
CA LEU A 256 -28.42 3.56 5.47
C LEU A 256 -28.36 2.06 5.14
N GLY A 257 -29.52 1.45 5.08
CA GLY A 257 -29.69 0.04 4.73
C GLY A 257 -31.17 -0.31 4.64
N PRO A 258 -31.54 -1.42 3.98
CA PRO A 258 -32.93 -1.81 3.79
C PRO A 258 -33.69 -2.04 5.12
N ASP A 259 -32.98 -2.45 6.18
CA ASP A 259 -33.54 -2.74 7.51
C ASP A 259 -33.19 -1.65 8.56
N SER A 260 -32.74 -0.46 8.12
CA SER A 260 -32.31 0.63 9.03
C SER A 260 -33.42 1.67 9.22
N ASP A 261 -33.56 2.20 10.44
CA ASP A 261 -34.47 3.32 10.75
C ASP A 261 -34.01 4.67 10.17
N VAL A 262 -32.86 4.70 9.50
CA VAL A 262 -32.31 5.92 8.88
C VAL A 262 -32.85 6.05 7.46
N GLU A 263 -33.47 7.18 7.15
CA GLU A 263 -33.95 7.52 5.81
C GLU A 263 -32.92 8.37 5.05
N THR A 264 -33.05 8.41 3.72
CA THR A 264 -32.22 9.30 2.89
C THR A 264 -32.48 10.76 3.30
N PRO A 265 -31.45 11.56 3.60
CA PRO A 265 -31.63 12.93 4.05
C PRO A 265 -32.34 13.82 3.02
N ALA A 266 -33.24 14.70 3.47
CA ALA A 266 -33.98 15.61 2.59
C ALA A 266 -33.07 16.53 1.76
N ASN A 267 -31.93 16.96 2.33
CA ASN A 267 -30.95 17.82 1.65
C ASN A 267 -29.80 17.04 1.01
N PHE A 268 -30.00 15.76 0.70
CA PHE A 268 -28.99 14.95 0.03
C PHE A 268 -28.53 15.57 -1.30
N GLY A 269 -29.45 16.18 -2.06
CA GLY A 269 -29.11 16.92 -3.29
C GLY A 269 -28.13 18.08 -3.05
N LYS A 270 -28.38 18.92 -2.03
CA LYS A 270 -27.47 20.02 -1.66
C LYS A 270 -26.11 19.50 -1.23
N TYR A 271 -26.07 18.41 -0.45
CA TYR A 271 -24.83 17.74 -0.08
C TYR A 271 -24.05 17.30 -1.32
N LEU A 272 -24.70 16.62 -2.27
CA LEU A 272 -24.06 16.16 -3.50
C LEU A 272 -23.50 17.32 -4.33
N GLU A 273 -24.24 18.42 -4.47
CA GLU A 273 -23.76 19.61 -5.18
C GLU A 273 -22.55 20.27 -4.49
N SER A 274 -22.60 20.36 -3.15
CA SER A 274 -21.48 20.85 -2.33
C SER A 274 -20.25 19.97 -2.51
N PHE A 275 -20.45 18.66 -2.48
CA PHE A 275 -19.38 17.68 -2.58
C PHE A 275 -18.77 17.63 -3.99
N LEU A 276 -19.60 17.85 -5.02
CA LEU A 276 -19.14 18.04 -6.39
C LEU A 276 -18.28 19.30 -6.53
N ALA A 277 -18.59 20.39 -5.82
CA ALA A 277 -17.78 21.61 -5.85
C ALA A 277 -16.33 21.36 -5.39
N PHE A 278 -16.14 20.58 -4.31
CA PHE A 278 -14.81 20.13 -3.88
C PHE A 278 -14.13 19.22 -4.91
N THR A 279 -14.92 18.43 -5.66
CA THR A 279 -14.42 17.53 -6.72
C THR A 279 -14.00 18.29 -7.98
N THR A 280 -14.51 19.50 -8.19
CA THR A 280 -14.15 20.39 -9.30
C THR A 280 -13.11 21.46 -8.93
N HIS A 281 -12.72 21.54 -7.66
CA HIS A 281 -11.82 22.58 -7.16
C HIS A 281 -10.37 22.39 -7.71
N PRO A 282 -9.59 23.47 -7.95
CA PRO A 282 -8.22 23.36 -8.50
C PRO A 282 -7.24 22.50 -7.69
N SER A 283 -7.29 22.57 -6.35
CA SER A 283 -6.45 21.73 -5.48
C SER A 283 -6.55 20.23 -5.81
N GLN A 284 -5.41 19.61 -6.13
CA GLN A 284 -5.32 18.16 -6.35
C GLN A 284 -5.65 17.38 -5.07
N PHE A 285 -5.25 17.88 -3.89
CA PHE A 285 -5.56 17.24 -2.61
C PHE A 285 -7.06 17.17 -2.34
N LEU A 286 -7.79 18.28 -2.55
CA LEU A 286 -9.25 18.33 -2.32
C LEU A 286 -9.99 17.37 -3.26
N ARG A 287 -9.62 17.36 -4.55
CA ARG A 287 -10.19 16.45 -5.54
C ARG A 287 -9.94 14.98 -5.19
N SER A 288 -8.74 14.66 -4.73
CA SER A 288 -8.37 13.29 -4.36
C SER A 288 -9.11 12.84 -3.09
N SER A 289 -9.33 13.76 -2.14
CA SER A 289 -10.02 13.47 -0.87
C SER A 289 -11.46 13.02 -1.06
N THR A 290 -12.17 13.53 -2.08
CA THR A 290 -13.59 13.19 -2.30
C THR A 290 -13.80 11.79 -2.90
N GLN A 291 -12.78 11.18 -3.52
CA GLN A 291 -12.93 9.97 -4.33
C GLN A 291 -13.44 8.76 -3.53
N MET A 292 -12.93 8.54 -2.32
CA MET A 292 -13.37 7.41 -1.50
C MET A 292 -14.85 7.48 -1.14
N THR A 293 -15.34 8.68 -0.83
CA THR A 293 -16.75 8.90 -0.49
C THR A 293 -17.64 8.73 -1.72
N TRP A 294 -17.24 9.24 -2.89
CA TRP A 294 -17.94 8.97 -4.15
C TRP A 294 -18.01 7.46 -4.44
N GLY A 295 -16.91 6.73 -4.24
CA GLY A 295 -16.88 5.28 -4.40
C GLY A 295 -17.86 4.56 -3.47
N ALA A 296 -17.95 5.00 -2.21
CA ALA A 296 -18.93 4.48 -1.27
C ALA A 296 -20.38 4.77 -1.72
N LEU A 297 -20.67 6.00 -2.15
CA LEU A 297 -22.00 6.41 -2.64
C LEU A 297 -22.45 5.59 -3.86
N PHE A 298 -21.58 5.43 -4.87
CA PHE A 298 -21.92 4.68 -6.09
C PHE A 298 -22.02 3.17 -5.87
N ARG A 299 -21.31 2.62 -4.87
CA ARG A 299 -21.40 1.19 -4.52
C ARG A 299 -22.60 0.87 -3.63
N HIS A 300 -23.12 1.86 -2.89
CA HIS A 300 -24.15 1.65 -1.88
C HIS A 300 -25.50 1.23 -2.51
N GLU A 301 -26.11 0.18 -1.97
CA GLU A 301 -27.28 -0.47 -2.60
C GLU A 301 -28.52 0.43 -2.71
N VAL A 302 -28.76 1.28 -1.71
CA VAL A 302 -29.90 2.20 -1.70
C VAL A 302 -29.59 3.48 -2.47
N LEU A 303 -28.41 4.07 -2.23
CA LEU A 303 -28.06 5.40 -2.76
C LEU A 303 -27.73 5.35 -4.25
N SER A 304 -27.16 4.24 -4.74
CA SER A 304 -26.93 4.02 -6.17
C SER A 304 -28.21 4.01 -7.03
N ARG A 305 -29.37 3.87 -6.40
CA ARG A 305 -30.70 3.92 -7.04
C ARG A 305 -31.42 5.25 -6.78
N ASP A 306 -30.85 6.12 -5.95
CA ASP A 306 -31.46 7.41 -5.62
C ASP A 306 -31.44 8.34 -6.86
N PRO A 307 -32.58 8.92 -7.26
CA PRO A 307 -32.65 9.78 -8.44
C PRO A 307 -31.71 11.00 -8.40
N LEU A 308 -31.44 11.56 -7.22
CA LEU A 308 -30.55 12.72 -7.08
C LEU A 308 -29.09 12.33 -7.34
N LEU A 309 -28.68 11.13 -6.91
CA LEU A 309 -27.35 10.62 -7.22
C LEU A 309 -27.23 10.33 -8.72
N LEU A 310 -28.21 9.68 -9.33
CA LEU A 310 -28.21 9.41 -10.77
C LEU A 310 -28.16 10.70 -11.59
N ALA A 311 -28.91 11.74 -11.17
CA ALA A 311 -28.94 13.02 -11.86
C ALA A 311 -27.60 13.81 -11.80
N ILE A 312 -26.76 13.58 -10.78
CA ILE A 312 -25.46 14.27 -10.65
C ILE A 312 -24.32 13.54 -11.38
N ILE A 313 -24.47 12.25 -11.72
CA ILE A 313 -23.43 11.45 -12.39
C ILE A 313 -22.89 12.13 -13.66
N PRO A 314 -23.70 12.69 -14.58
CA PRO A 314 -23.16 13.37 -15.76
C PRO A 314 -22.23 14.55 -15.42
N LYS A 315 -22.55 15.32 -14.37
CA LYS A 315 -21.68 16.42 -13.89
C LYS A 315 -20.41 15.87 -13.25
N TYR A 316 -20.51 14.79 -12.47
CA TYR A 316 -19.37 14.10 -11.87
C TYR A 316 -18.42 13.53 -12.93
N LEU A 317 -18.94 12.83 -13.95
CA LEU A 317 -18.14 12.28 -15.05
C LEU A 317 -17.43 13.40 -15.83
N ARG A 318 -18.10 14.53 -16.05
CA ARG A 318 -17.46 15.70 -16.70
C ARG A 318 -16.33 16.27 -15.85
N ALA A 319 -16.50 16.36 -14.53
CA ALA A 319 -15.42 16.73 -13.62
C ALA A 319 -14.28 15.71 -13.67
N CYS A 320 -14.59 14.42 -13.78
CA CYS A 320 -13.58 13.38 -13.91
C CYS A 320 -12.73 13.53 -15.18
N MET A 321 -13.36 13.83 -16.33
CA MET A 321 -12.61 14.08 -17.57
C MET A 321 -11.55 15.18 -17.38
N THR A 322 -11.90 16.28 -16.70
CA THR A 322 -10.93 17.33 -16.37
C THR A 322 -9.85 16.87 -15.40
N ASN A 323 -10.23 16.11 -14.36
CA ASN A 323 -9.33 15.66 -13.30
C ASN A 323 -8.33 14.60 -13.75
N LEU A 324 -8.63 13.84 -14.80
CA LEU A 324 -7.72 12.85 -15.38
C LEU A 324 -6.55 13.49 -16.13
N VAL A 325 -6.65 14.76 -16.52
CA VAL A 325 -5.59 15.50 -17.22
C VAL A 325 -4.49 15.88 -16.24
N LYS A 326 -3.27 15.42 -16.52
CA LYS A 326 -2.08 15.66 -15.70
C LYS A 326 -1.55 17.09 -15.87
N MET A 327 -2.13 18.03 -15.14
CA MET A 327 -1.74 19.44 -15.06
C MET A 327 -1.62 19.88 -13.60
N GLY A 328 -0.95 21.00 -13.34
CA GLY A 328 -0.80 21.53 -11.97
C GLY A 328 0.54 21.22 -11.32
N PHE A 329 1.60 21.00 -12.09
CA PHE A 329 2.95 20.78 -11.56
C PHE A 329 3.42 21.98 -10.72
N PRO A 330 4.00 21.77 -9.52
CA PRO A 330 4.54 22.85 -8.69
C PRO A 330 5.50 23.80 -9.41
N SER A 331 6.33 23.29 -10.33
CA SER A 331 7.30 24.08 -11.10
C SER A 331 6.69 24.99 -12.18
N LYS A 332 5.42 24.76 -12.55
CA LYS A 332 4.74 25.45 -13.67
C LYS A 332 3.72 26.48 -13.20
N THR A 333 3.20 27.25 -14.15
CA THR A 333 2.12 28.25 -13.97
C THR A 333 1.07 28.15 -15.08
N ASP A 334 0.94 26.98 -15.69
CA ASP A 334 0.04 26.71 -16.81
C ASP A 334 -1.42 26.44 -16.38
N ASN A 335 -1.65 26.18 -15.10
CA ASN A 335 -2.96 25.84 -14.55
C ASN A 335 -3.15 26.45 -13.15
N PRO A 336 -4.38 26.88 -12.76
CA PRO A 336 -4.65 27.35 -11.39
C PRO A 336 -4.32 26.32 -10.31
N SER A 337 -4.29 25.03 -10.65
CA SER A 337 -3.90 23.96 -9.71
C SER A 337 -2.45 24.06 -9.25
N CYS A 338 -1.55 24.71 -10.02
CA CYS A 338 -0.12 24.82 -9.70
C CYS A 338 0.15 25.51 -8.36
N GLU A 339 -0.62 26.55 -8.01
CA GLU A 339 -0.42 27.28 -6.75
C GLU A 339 -0.73 26.42 -5.53
N TYR A 340 -1.81 25.63 -5.59
CA TYR A 340 -2.15 24.67 -4.55
C TYR A 340 -1.11 23.55 -4.45
N SER A 341 -0.64 23.04 -5.59
CA SER A 341 0.39 22.00 -5.61
C SER A 341 1.71 22.46 -4.98
N ARG A 342 2.09 23.75 -5.11
CA ARG A 342 3.27 24.31 -4.44
C ARG A 342 3.16 24.33 -2.91
N LEU A 343 1.95 24.42 -2.37
CA LEU A 343 1.72 24.32 -0.92
C LEU A 343 1.74 22.86 -0.44
N ASP A 344 1.22 21.95 -1.25
CA ASP A 344 1.00 20.55 -0.88
C ASP A 344 2.21 19.63 -1.11
N PHE A 345 3.02 19.91 -2.12
CA PHE A 345 4.12 19.06 -2.58
C PHE A 345 5.44 19.83 -2.56
N ASP A 346 6.54 19.11 -2.30
CA ASP A 346 7.89 19.70 -2.31
C ASP A 346 8.49 19.75 -3.72
N SER A 347 8.13 18.80 -4.58
CA SER A 347 8.66 18.66 -5.94
C SER A 347 7.62 18.22 -6.97
N ASP A 348 7.98 18.31 -8.25
CA ASP A 348 7.16 17.78 -9.36
C ASP A 348 7.08 16.25 -9.31
N GLU A 349 8.11 15.58 -8.81
CA GLU A 349 8.14 14.14 -8.63
C GLU A 349 7.13 13.68 -7.57
N ASP A 350 7.05 14.39 -6.43
CA ASP A 350 6.05 14.13 -5.38
C ASP A 350 4.63 14.30 -5.94
N PHE A 351 4.40 15.41 -6.66
CA PHE A 351 3.13 15.68 -7.33
C PHE A 351 2.78 14.56 -8.33
N ASN A 352 3.73 14.12 -9.16
CA ASN A 352 3.48 13.07 -10.15
C ASN A 352 3.18 11.72 -9.49
N ALA A 353 3.89 11.35 -8.41
CA ALA A 353 3.61 10.12 -7.66
C ALA A 353 2.21 10.16 -7.02
N PHE A 354 1.86 11.28 -6.37
CA PHE A 354 0.53 11.49 -5.79
C PHE A 354 -0.57 11.50 -6.86
N PHE A 355 -0.37 12.19 -7.97
CA PHE A 355 -1.33 12.26 -9.07
C PHE A 355 -1.59 10.89 -9.67
N ASN A 356 -0.55 10.10 -9.93
CA ASN A 356 -0.71 8.77 -10.53
C ASN A 356 -1.47 7.80 -9.61
N SER A 357 -1.19 7.82 -8.29
CA SER A 357 -1.92 7.01 -7.31
C SER A 357 -3.38 7.46 -7.16
N SER A 358 -3.62 8.78 -7.08
CA SER A 358 -4.98 9.33 -7.06
C SER A 358 -5.76 9.01 -8.34
N ARG A 359 -5.12 9.07 -9.51
CA ARG A 359 -5.75 8.75 -10.80
C ARG A 359 -6.16 7.28 -10.89
N ALA A 360 -5.34 6.37 -10.36
CA ALA A 360 -5.70 4.95 -10.28
C ALA A 360 -6.96 4.73 -9.43
N GLN A 361 -7.01 5.33 -8.24
CA GLN A 361 -8.19 5.30 -7.37
C GLN A 361 -9.43 5.92 -8.04
N GLN A 362 -9.28 7.09 -8.66
CA GLN A 362 -10.37 7.74 -9.39
C GLN A 362 -10.88 6.87 -10.54
N GLY A 363 -10.00 6.11 -11.22
CA GLY A 363 -10.40 5.17 -12.25
C GLY A 363 -11.35 4.07 -11.75
N GLU A 364 -11.13 3.56 -10.54
CA GLU A 364 -12.06 2.60 -9.91
C GLU A 364 -13.41 3.23 -9.59
N VAL A 365 -13.40 4.43 -8.99
CA VAL A 365 -14.63 5.15 -8.62
C VAL A 365 -15.42 5.56 -9.87
N MET A 366 -14.73 6.02 -10.91
CA MET A 366 -15.32 6.34 -12.21
C MET A 366 -16.04 5.13 -12.80
N ARG A 367 -15.45 3.93 -12.76
CA ARG A 367 -16.12 2.70 -13.23
C ARG A 367 -17.40 2.40 -12.46
N LEU A 368 -17.46 2.68 -11.15
CA LEU A 368 -18.71 2.55 -10.37
C LEU A 368 -19.78 3.53 -10.86
N ALA A 369 -19.41 4.78 -11.20
CA ALA A 369 -20.34 5.74 -11.79
C ALA A 369 -20.81 5.32 -13.20
N CYS A 370 -19.90 4.86 -14.06
CA CYS A 370 -20.21 4.37 -15.41
C CYS A 370 -21.16 3.16 -15.40
N ARG A 371 -21.09 2.30 -14.38
CA ARG A 371 -22.05 1.21 -14.20
C ARG A 371 -23.47 1.71 -14.01
N LEU A 372 -23.66 2.85 -13.34
CA LEU A 372 -24.98 3.40 -13.04
C LEU A 372 -25.56 4.21 -14.20
N ASP A 373 -24.70 4.84 -15.02
CA ASP A 373 -25.11 5.55 -16.24
C ASP A 373 -24.20 5.21 -17.45
N PRO A 374 -24.39 4.02 -18.05
CA PRO A 374 -23.54 3.55 -19.15
C PRO A 374 -23.75 4.34 -20.46
N LYS A 375 -24.94 4.89 -20.69
CA LYS A 375 -25.26 5.61 -21.93
C LYS A 375 -24.54 6.94 -22.00
N THR A 376 -24.68 7.78 -20.97
CA THR A 376 -24.01 9.08 -20.95
C THR A 376 -22.51 8.94 -20.87
N SER A 377 -21.99 7.98 -20.09
CA SER A 377 -20.55 7.75 -20.01
C SER A 377 -19.94 7.33 -21.36
N PHE A 378 -20.58 6.41 -22.11
CA PHE A 378 -20.11 6.01 -23.44
C PHE A 378 -20.19 7.16 -24.46
N GLN A 379 -21.26 7.96 -24.43
CA GLN A 379 -21.38 9.14 -25.28
C GLN A 379 -20.24 10.13 -25.03
N MET A 380 -19.97 10.48 -23.77
CA MET A 380 -18.90 11.43 -23.40
C MET A 380 -17.52 10.90 -23.80
N ALA A 381 -17.29 9.59 -23.66
CA ALA A 381 -16.06 8.93 -24.09
C ALA A 381 -15.89 9.01 -25.61
N GLY A 382 -16.94 8.71 -26.37
CA GLY A 382 -16.94 8.79 -27.83
C GLY A 382 -16.72 10.22 -28.35
N GLU A 383 -17.38 11.21 -27.75
CA GLU A 383 -17.20 12.63 -28.11
C GLU A 383 -15.76 13.11 -27.83
N TRP A 384 -15.18 12.73 -26.69
CA TRP A 384 -13.80 13.12 -26.36
C TRP A 384 -12.78 12.46 -27.29
N LEU A 385 -12.98 11.18 -27.62
CA LEU A 385 -12.14 10.47 -28.59
C LEU A 385 -12.22 11.12 -29.98
N LYS A 386 -13.43 11.40 -30.47
CA LYS A 386 -13.66 12.12 -31.74
C LYS A 386 -12.97 13.49 -31.74
N TYR A 387 -13.07 14.23 -30.63
CA TYR A 387 -12.38 15.52 -30.47
C TYR A 387 -10.86 15.37 -30.60
N GLN A 388 -10.23 14.46 -29.85
CA GLN A 388 -8.77 14.28 -29.88
C GLN A 388 -8.25 13.83 -31.25
N LEU A 389 -9.00 12.98 -31.96
CA LEU A 389 -8.64 12.53 -33.32
C LEU A 389 -8.67 13.67 -34.36
N SER A 390 -9.46 14.72 -34.10
CA SER A 390 -9.60 15.89 -34.99
C SER A 390 -8.73 17.09 -34.60
N ALA A 391 -8.32 17.17 -33.33
CA ALA A 391 -7.55 18.28 -32.80
C ALA A 391 -6.09 18.25 -33.31
N ALA A 392 -5.51 19.42 -33.52
CA ALA A 392 -4.10 19.54 -33.87
C ALA A 392 -3.20 19.10 -32.70
N ILE A 393 -2.09 18.44 -33.02
CA ILE A 393 -1.10 18.03 -32.03
C ILE A 393 -0.22 19.24 -31.65
N ASP A 394 -0.40 19.73 -30.42
CA ASP A 394 0.42 20.74 -29.78
C ASP A 394 1.49 20.09 -28.89
N THR A 395 2.74 20.19 -29.37
CA THR A 395 3.92 19.68 -28.67
C THR A 395 4.41 20.62 -27.57
N GLY A 396 3.86 21.84 -27.47
CA GLY A 396 4.27 22.87 -26.52
C GLY A 396 5.57 23.60 -26.91
N SER A 397 5.88 24.69 -26.17
CA SER A 397 7.09 25.49 -26.32
C SER A 397 8.17 25.03 -25.32
N MET A 398 9.00 24.05 -25.64
CA MET A 398 10.19 23.75 -24.83
C MET A 398 11.38 24.63 -25.26
N LYS A 399 11.65 25.66 -24.45
CA LYS A 399 12.90 26.43 -24.44
C LYS A 399 13.97 25.67 -23.64
N SER A 400 14.50 24.56 -24.19
CA SER A 400 15.77 23.97 -23.71
C SER A 400 16.29 22.92 -24.69
N GLY A 401 17.27 23.30 -25.52
CA GLY A 401 18.37 22.43 -25.94
C GLY A 401 18.08 21.16 -26.76
N SER A 402 17.29 21.23 -27.85
CA SER A 402 17.46 20.50 -29.13
C SER A 402 16.15 20.57 -29.95
N GLY A 403 15.79 21.79 -30.35
CA GLY A 403 14.52 22.09 -31.01
C GLY A 403 14.42 21.66 -32.48
N GLU A 404 14.49 20.36 -32.78
CA GLU A 404 14.26 19.86 -34.15
C GLU A 404 13.28 18.69 -34.30
N SER A 405 12.83 18.03 -33.22
CA SER A 405 11.80 16.97 -33.34
C SER A 405 10.43 17.52 -32.94
N GLY A 406 9.51 17.67 -33.90
CA GLY A 406 8.11 18.05 -33.64
C GLY A 406 7.30 16.95 -32.94
N LEU A 407 7.85 16.34 -31.88
CA LEU A 407 7.27 15.23 -31.11
C LEU A 407 6.80 15.72 -29.72
N CYS A 408 5.76 15.10 -29.18
CA CYS A 408 5.19 15.36 -27.87
C CYS A 408 6.08 14.78 -26.76
N SER A 409 6.40 15.59 -25.75
CA SER A 409 6.94 15.14 -24.47
C SER A 409 5.83 14.65 -23.53
N ILE A 410 6.21 14.07 -22.39
CA ILE A 410 5.27 13.70 -21.30
C ILE A 410 4.52 14.90 -20.70
N PHE A 411 4.98 16.12 -20.99
CA PHE A 411 4.40 17.36 -20.50
C PHE A 411 3.66 18.16 -21.58
N SER A 412 3.67 17.68 -22.83
CA SER A 412 3.04 18.39 -23.93
C SER A 412 1.52 18.45 -23.73
N PRO A 413 0.87 19.61 -24.01
CA PRO A 413 -0.57 19.76 -23.83
C PRO A 413 -1.39 18.69 -24.53
N SER A 414 -1.00 18.29 -25.75
CA SER A 414 -1.67 17.19 -26.44
C SER A 414 -1.49 15.85 -25.74
N PHE A 415 -0.28 15.47 -25.33
CA PHE A 415 -0.06 14.15 -24.73
C PHE A 415 -0.86 13.97 -23.44
N VAL A 416 -0.87 14.95 -22.54
CA VAL A 416 -1.62 14.83 -21.27
C VAL A 416 -3.13 14.71 -21.49
N GLN A 417 -3.66 15.32 -22.55
CA GLN A 417 -5.07 15.19 -22.96
C GLN A 417 -5.36 13.82 -23.59
N TRP A 418 -4.47 13.33 -24.44
CA TRP A 418 -4.57 12.00 -25.05
C TRP A 418 -4.49 10.89 -24.01
N GLU A 419 -3.57 10.98 -23.04
CA GLU A 419 -3.44 10.01 -21.95
C GLU A 419 -4.72 9.97 -21.09
N ALA A 420 -5.25 11.15 -20.71
CA ALA A 420 -6.47 11.27 -19.91
C ALA A 420 -7.71 10.71 -20.63
N MET A 421 -7.88 11.08 -21.90
CA MET A 421 -8.97 10.59 -22.75
C MET A 421 -8.91 9.06 -22.90
N THR A 422 -7.71 8.53 -23.17
CA THR A 422 -7.50 7.08 -23.33
C THR A 422 -7.86 6.32 -22.07
N PHE A 423 -7.44 6.81 -20.90
CA PHE A 423 -7.79 6.20 -19.61
C PHE A 423 -9.31 6.22 -19.36
N PHE A 424 -9.98 7.32 -19.73
CA PHE A 424 -11.44 7.44 -19.61
C PHE A 424 -12.17 6.46 -20.53
N VAL A 425 -11.82 6.40 -21.83
CA VAL A 425 -12.40 5.49 -22.81
C VAL A 425 -12.22 4.04 -22.39
N GLU A 426 -11.00 3.65 -21.99
CA GLU A 426 -10.72 2.29 -21.53
C GLU A 426 -11.59 1.91 -20.32
N GLY A 427 -11.69 2.81 -19.32
CA GLY A 427 -12.51 2.57 -18.14
C GLY A 427 -14.01 2.42 -18.47
N VAL A 428 -14.54 3.28 -19.32
CA VAL A 428 -15.95 3.31 -19.74
C VAL A 428 -16.30 2.07 -20.55
N VAL A 429 -15.54 1.76 -21.60
CA VAL A 429 -15.84 0.63 -22.50
C VAL A 429 -15.74 -0.69 -21.74
N ASN A 430 -14.69 -0.90 -20.95
CA ASN A 430 -14.54 -2.12 -20.15
C ASN A 430 -15.69 -2.30 -19.16
N GLN A 431 -16.17 -1.21 -18.54
CA GLN A 431 -17.29 -1.28 -17.62
C GLN A 431 -18.61 -1.57 -18.34
N MET A 432 -18.86 -0.92 -19.48
CA MET A 432 -20.07 -1.13 -20.29
C MET A 432 -20.23 -2.59 -20.70
N PHE A 433 -19.17 -3.24 -21.20
CA PHE A 433 -19.19 -4.66 -21.58
C PHE A 433 -19.37 -5.62 -20.40
N ARG A 434 -19.20 -5.15 -19.15
CA ARG A 434 -19.44 -5.94 -17.93
C ARG A 434 -20.86 -5.80 -17.41
N THR A 435 -21.55 -4.69 -17.67
CA THR A 435 -22.82 -4.36 -17.01
C THR A 435 -24.01 -4.26 -17.93
N VAL A 436 -23.80 -3.90 -19.20
CA VAL A 436 -24.86 -3.75 -20.19
C VAL A 436 -25.10 -5.08 -20.88
N ASP A 437 -26.38 -5.44 -21.05
CA ASP A 437 -26.75 -6.64 -21.79
C ASP A 437 -26.31 -6.55 -23.25
N LYS A 438 -25.95 -7.69 -23.85
CA LYS A 438 -25.38 -7.75 -25.21
C LYS A 438 -26.25 -7.07 -26.29
N GLU A 439 -27.56 -7.04 -26.08
CA GLU A 439 -28.54 -6.45 -27.00
C GLU A 439 -28.60 -4.92 -26.93
N GLU A 440 -28.23 -4.33 -25.79
CA GLU A 440 -28.27 -2.87 -25.56
C GLU A 440 -26.93 -2.18 -25.86
N ILE A 441 -25.91 -2.94 -26.23
CA ILE A 441 -24.59 -2.39 -26.57
C ILE A 441 -24.71 -1.53 -27.85
N PRO A 442 -24.20 -0.29 -27.87
CA PRO A 442 -24.22 0.58 -29.05
C PRO A 442 -23.16 0.15 -30.07
N VAL A 443 -23.41 -0.99 -30.74
CA VAL A 443 -22.43 -1.64 -31.65
C VAL A 443 -22.01 -0.72 -32.79
N ASN A 444 -22.96 -0.01 -33.41
CA ASN A 444 -22.65 0.86 -34.56
C ASN A 444 -21.71 2.01 -34.17
N ASP A 445 -22.00 2.69 -33.06
CA ASP A 445 -21.16 3.78 -32.57
C ASP A 445 -19.78 3.28 -32.14
N GLY A 446 -19.71 2.11 -31.47
CA GLY A 446 -18.45 1.49 -31.09
C GLY A 446 -17.57 1.12 -32.29
N ILE A 447 -18.17 0.58 -33.35
CA ILE A 447 -17.48 0.27 -34.60
C ILE A 447 -17.06 1.54 -35.35
N GLU A 448 -17.89 2.59 -35.34
CA GLU A 448 -17.52 3.90 -35.90
C GLU A 448 -16.26 4.45 -35.22
N LEU A 449 -16.25 4.45 -33.87
CA LEU A 449 -15.08 4.88 -33.09
C LEU A 449 -13.85 4.02 -33.39
N LEU A 450 -14.01 2.70 -33.46
CA LEU A 450 -12.90 1.79 -33.79
C LEU A 450 -12.32 2.12 -35.17
N GLN A 451 -13.17 2.33 -36.18
CA GLN A 451 -12.71 2.68 -37.53
C GLN A 451 -11.95 4.00 -37.55
N MET A 452 -12.44 5.02 -36.83
CA MET A 452 -11.77 6.31 -36.74
C MET A 452 -10.37 6.18 -36.13
N VAL A 453 -10.23 5.37 -35.07
CA VAL A 453 -8.93 5.12 -34.42
C VAL A 453 -7.98 4.32 -35.32
N LEU A 454 -8.47 3.31 -36.04
CA LEU A 454 -7.65 2.52 -36.97
C LEU A 454 -7.08 3.41 -38.10
N ASN A 455 -7.91 4.30 -38.63
CA ASN A 455 -7.57 5.23 -39.71
C ASN A 455 -6.63 6.38 -39.30
N PHE A 456 -6.49 6.65 -38.00
CA PHE A 456 -5.67 7.76 -37.52
C PHE A 456 -4.18 7.40 -37.55
N GLU A 457 -3.38 8.17 -38.28
CA GLU A 457 -1.94 7.96 -38.40
C GLU A 457 -1.16 9.05 -37.66
N THR A 458 -0.10 8.65 -36.95
CA THR A 458 0.82 9.57 -36.28
C THR A 458 2.24 9.00 -36.30
N LYS A 459 3.23 9.89 -36.38
CA LYS A 459 4.65 9.58 -36.21
C LYS A 459 5.12 9.78 -34.77
N ASP A 460 4.23 10.24 -33.89
CA ASP A 460 4.53 10.44 -32.49
C ASP A 460 4.37 9.13 -31.70
N PRO A 461 5.42 8.64 -31.02
CA PRO A 461 5.33 7.38 -30.28
C PRO A 461 4.37 7.45 -29.11
N LEU A 462 4.33 8.56 -28.37
CA LEU A 462 3.48 8.67 -27.19
C LEU A 462 1.99 8.68 -27.57
N ILE A 463 1.64 9.41 -28.64
CA ILE A 463 0.28 9.42 -29.17
C ILE A 463 -0.07 8.07 -29.81
N LEU A 464 0.85 7.43 -30.53
CA LEU A 464 0.63 6.09 -31.07
C LEU A 464 0.35 5.06 -29.97
N SER A 465 1.03 5.15 -28.82
CA SER A 465 0.71 4.32 -27.67
C SER A 465 -0.73 4.49 -27.19
N CYS A 466 -1.24 5.73 -27.16
CA CYS A 466 -2.63 6.03 -26.81
C CYS A 466 -3.61 5.44 -27.85
N VAL A 467 -3.30 5.57 -29.14
CA VAL A 467 -4.09 4.98 -30.23
C VAL A 467 -4.21 3.46 -30.05
N LEU A 468 -3.10 2.76 -29.79
CA LEU A 468 -3.09 1.31 -29.59
C LEU A 468 -3.90 0.87 -28.35
N THR A 469 -3.88 1.65 -27.28
CA THR A 469 -4.75 1.40 -26.11
C THR A 469 -6.22 1.56 -26.48
N ASN A 470 -6.58 2.60 -27.24
CA ASN A 470 -7.96 2.78 -27.71
C ASN A 470 -8.40 1.66 -28.66
N VAL A 471 -7.52 1.17 -29.55
CA VAL A 471 -7.79 -0.04 -30.36
C VAL A 471 -8.08 -1.23 -29.46
N SER A 472 -7.26 -1.45 -28.42
CA SER A 472 -7.43 -2.56 -27.48
C SER A 472 -8.71 -2.43 -26.64
N ALA A 473 -9.09 -1.21 -26.24
CA ALA A 473 -10.32 -0.94 -25.49
C ALA A 473 -11.57 -1.20 -26.35
N LEU A 474 -11.55 -0.74 -27.61
CA LEU A 474 -12.66 -0.91 -28.56
C LEU A 474 -12.66 -2.29 -29.23
N PHE A 475 -11.66 -3.14 -28.98
CA PHE A 475 -11.55 -4.46 -29.63
C PHE A 475 -12.75 -5.37 -29.36
N SER A 476 -13.39 -5.27 -28.19
CA SER A 476 -14.58 -6.05 -27.85
C SER A 476 -15.70 -5.91 -28.89
N PHE A 477 -15.79 -4.78 -29.61
CA PHE A 477 -16.77 -4.57 -30.68
C PHE A 477 -16.50 -5.43 -31.94
N VAL A 478 -15.25 -5.87 -32.16
CA VAL A 478 -14.88 -6.77 -33.29
C VAL A 478 -15.60 -8.12 -33.20
N THR A 479 -16.03 -8.54 -32.00
CA THR A 479 -16.85 -9.74 -31.84
C THR A 479 -18.19 -9.68 -32.58
N PHE A 480 -18.73 -8.47 -32.80
CA PHE A 480 -19.96 -8.25 -33.57
C PHE A 480 -19.68 -8.02 -35.07
N ARG A 481 -18.51 -7.49 -35.43
CA ARG A 481 -18.08 -7.25 -36.82
C ARG A 481 -16.64 -7.77 -37.03
N PRO A 482 -16.45 -9.09 -37.22
CA PRO A 482 -15.11 -9.67 -37.39
C PRO A 482 -14.34 -9.19 -38.62
N GLU A 483 -15.03 -8.52 -39.55
CA GLU A 483 -14.48 -7.90 -40.77
C GLU A 483 -13.33 -6.92 -40.49
N PHE A 484 -13.29 -6.29 -39.31
CA PHE A 484 -12.24 -5.33 -38.94
C PHE A 484 -10.94 -5.99 -38.43
N LEU A 485 -10.95 -7.31 -38.19
CA LEU A 485 -9.80 -8.02 -37.63
C LEU A 485 -8.49 -7.86 -38.45
N PRO A 486 -8.50 -7.92 -39.79
CA PRO A 486 -7.29 -7.67 -40.59
C PRO A 486 -6.75 -6.24 -40.45
N GLN A 487 -7.61 -5.23 -40.35
CA GLN A 487 -7.17 -3.85 -40.14
C GLN A 487 -6.56 -3.65 -38.74
N VAL A 488 -7.14 -4.31 -37.72
CA VAL A 488 -6.57 -4.33 -36.37
C VAL A 488 -5.18 -4.96 -36.39
N PHE A 489 -5.01 -6.13 -37.03
CA PHE A 489 -3.69 -6.75 -37.19
C PHE A 489 -2.71 -5.81 -37.89
N SER A 490 -3.12 -5.20 -39.01
CA SER A 490 -2.27 -4.26 -39.74
C SER A 490 -1.79 -3.10 -38.85
N LYS A 491 -2.65 -2.58 -37.97
CA LYS A 491 -2.30 -1.49 -37.05
C LYS A 491 -1.34 -1.93 -35.95
N LEU A 492 -1.58 -3.11 -35.37
CA LEU A 492 -0.76 -3.65 -34.29
C LEU A 492 0.64 -4.07 -34.80
N PHE A 493 0.70 -4.84 -35.90
CA PHE A 493 1.99 -5.33 -36.43
C PHE A 493 2.84 -4.21 -37.03
N SER A 494 2.24 -3.19 -37.69
CA SER A 494 3.02 -2.02 -38.14
C SER A 494 3.64 -1.27 -36.96
N SER A 495 2.97 -1.26 -35.81
CA SER A 495 3.47 -0.64 -34.58
C SER A 495 4.55 -1.47 -33.89
N VAL A 496 4.61 -2.79 -34.11
CA VAL A 496 5.70 -3.65 -33.63
C VAL A 496 7.02 -3.30 -34.33
N THR A 497 6.97 -2.92 -35.62
CA THR A 497 8.14 -2.50 -36.40
C THR A 497 8.30 -0.99 -36.45
N PHE A 498 7.66 -0.24 -35.55
CA PHE A 498 7.69 1.22 -35.55
C PHE A 498 9.11 1.77 -35.31
N GLU A 499 9.49 2.77 -36.11
CA GLU A 499 10.77 3.48 -36.07
C GLU A 499 10.52 4.95 -36.48
N ILE A 500 11.19 5.92 -35.85
CA ILE A 500 10.97 7.36 -36.13
C ILE A 500 11.74 7.81 -37.39
N VAL A 501 12.91 7.22 -37.65
CA VAL A 501 13.75 7.48 -38.83
C VAL A 501 14.20 6.14 -39.40
N GLU A 502 13.91 5.88 -40.67
CA GLU A 502 14.18 4.60 -41.36
C GLU A 502 15.67 4.20 -41.43
N GLU A 503 16.63 5.11 -41.15
CA GLU A 503 18.07 4.90 -41.40
C GLU A 503 19.07 5.47 -40.34
N SER A 504 18.70 5.66 -39.08
CA SER A 504 19.62 6.33 -38.13
C SER A 504 20.62 5.41 -37.40
N LYS A 505 21.91 5.82 -37.38
CA LYS A 505 23.01 5.29 -36.56
C LYS A 505 22.82 5.51 -35.04
N ALA A 506 21.74 6.13 -34.61
CA ALA A 506 21.49 6.50 -33.21
C ALA A 506 20.68 5.40 -32.48
N PRO A 507 20.93 5.15 -31.18
CA PRO A 507 20.17 4.17 -30.43
C PRO A 507 18.71 4.59 -30.29
N ARG A 508 17.79 3.62 -30.40
CA ARG A 508 16.34 3.84 -30.22
C ARG A 508 16.03 4.53 -28.88
N THR A 509 15.02 5.39 -28.89
CA THR A 509 14.54 6.13 -27.71
C THR A 509 13.69 5.24 -26.80
N ARG A 510 13.50 5.65 -25.54
CA ARG A 510 12.62 4.92 -24.60
C ARG A 510 11.17 4.89 -25.08
N ALA A 511 10.67 5.98 -25.67
CA ALA A 511 9.30 6.06 -26.19
C ALA A 511 9.04 5.05 -27.32
N VAL A 512 9.92 4.95 -28.32
CA VAL A 512 9.79 3.97 -29.42
C VAL A 512 9.76 2.53 -28.89
N ARG A 513 10.69 2.20 -27.98
CA ARG A 513 10.70 0.88 -27.33
C ARG A 513 9.39 0.61 -26.59
N ASN A 514 8.82 1.61 -25.92
CA ASN A 514 7.57 1.45 -25.19
C ASN A 514 6.39 1.16 -26.12
N VAL A 515 6.28 1.85 -27.27
CA VAL A 515 5.23 1.62 -28.27
C VAL A 515 5.29 0.20 -28.84
N ARG A 516 6.48 -0.23 -29.26
CA ARG A 516 6.65 -1.58 -29.85
C ARG A 516 6.30 -2.67 -28.84
N ARG A 517 6.71 -2.49 -27.57
CA ARG A 517 6.32 -3.36 -26.46
C ARG A 517 4.81 -3.33 -26.22
N HIS A 518 4.19 -2.15 -26.29
CA HIS A 518 2.75 -1.98 -26.12
C HIS A 518 1.95 -2.67 -27.22
N ALA A 519 2.42 -2.59 -28.47
CA ALA A 519 1.84 -3.32 -29.60
C ALA A 519 1.95 -4.84 -29.38
N CYS A 520 3.12 -5.35 -28.99
CA CYS A 520 3.30 -6.77 -28.66
C CYS A 520 2.37 -7.22 -27.52
N SER A 521 2.24 -6.41 -26.46
CA SER A 521 1.32 -6.67 -25.34
C SER A 521 -0.14 -6.71 -25.80
N SER A 522 -0.53 -5.80 -26.69
CA SER A 522 -1.88 -5.75 -27.28
C SER A 522 -2.17 -6.99 -28.12
N ILE A 523 -1.19 -7.49 -28.87
CA ILE A 523 -1.30 -8.75 -29.63
C ILE A 523 -1.48 -9.94 -28.67
N ILE A 524 -0.69 -10.03 -27.60
CA ILE A 524 -0.85 -11.08 -26.58
C ILE A 524 -2.25 -11.02 -25.96
N LYS A 525 -2.69 -9.83 -25.52
CA LYS A 525 -4.01 -9.63 -24.90
C LYS A 525 -5.13 -10.08 -25.83
N MET A 526 -5.08 -9.67 -27.09
CA MET A 526 -6.05 -10.08 -28.12
C MET A 526 -6.06 -11.60 -28.33
N CYS A 527 -4.88 -12.24 -28.44
CA CYS A 527 -4.78 -13.69 -28.64
C CYS A 527 -5.24 -14.49 -27.41
N ARG A 528 -5.04 -13.95 -26.21
CA ARG A 528 -5.47 -14.55 -24.93
C ARG A 528 -6.97 -14.43 -24.71
N ASP A 529 -7.52 -13.24 -24.92
CA ASP A 529 -8.90 -12.90 -24.55
C ASP A 529 -9.90 -13.29 -25.65
N TYR A 530 -9.46 -13.37 -26.91
CA TYR A 530 -10.29 -13.68 -28.08
C TYR A 530 -9.68 -14.75 -29.01
N PRO A 531 -9.19 -15.90 -28.49
CA PRO A 531 -8.50 -16.93 -29.28
C PRO A 531 -9.36 -17.46 -30.44
N GLN A 532 -10.67 -17.55 -30.25
CA GLN A 532 -11.64 -18.02 -31.25
C GLN A 532 -11.78 -17.07 -32.45
N LEU A 533 -11.56 -15.76 -32.29
CA LEU A 533 -11.59 -14.80 -33.40
C LEU A 533 -10.31 -14.90 -34.24
N VAL A 534 -9.16 -15.11 -33.58
CA VAL A 534 -7.84 -15.07 -34.23
C VAL A 534 -7.44 -16.42 -34.85
N LEU A 535 -7.92 -17.54 -34.31
CA LEU A 535 -7.58 -18.89 -34.77
C LEU A 535 -7.74 -19.13 -36.29
N PRO A 536 -8.81 -18.65 -36.96
CA PRO A 536 -8.95 -18.82 -38.41
C PRO A 536 -7.82 -18.16 -39.23
N ASN A 537 -7.13 -17.18 -38.65
CA ASN A 537 -6.02 -16.46 -39.29
C ASN A 537 -4.65 -16.91 -38.76
N PHE A 538 -4.57 -18.07 -38.06
CA PHE A 538 -3.34 -18.54 -37.44
C PHE A 538 -2.19 -18.68 -38.41
N ASP A 539 -2.40 -19.31 -39.57
CA ASP A 539 -1.33 -19.55 -40.55
C ASP A 539 -0.72 -18.24 -41.06
N MET A 540 -1.57 -17.24 -41.34
CA MET A 540 -1.14 -15.89 -41.73
C MET A 540 -0.30 -15.21 -40.63
N LEU A 541 -0.75 -15.29 -39.38
CA LEU A 541 -0.04 -14.72 -38.23
C LEU A 541 1.29 -15.43 -38.00
N TYR A 542 1.31 -16.76 -38.13
CA TYR A 542 2.50 -17.57 -37.95
C TYR A 542 3.56 -17.25 -39.01
N ASP A 543 3.16 -17.19 -40.29
CA ASP A 543 4.06 -16.84 -41.39
C ASP A 543 4.61 -15.41 -41.24
N HIS A 544 3.77 -14.46 -40.83
CA HIS A 544 4.21 -13.08 -40.62
C HIS A 544 5.19 -12.97 -39.46
N VAL A 545 4.94 -13.64 -38.33
CA VAL A 545 5.89 -13.68 -37.20
C VAL A 545 7.19 -14.37 -37.62
N LYS A 546 7.15 -15.49 -38.36
CA LYS A 546 8.35 -16.13 -38.89
C LYS A 546 9.19 -15.19 -39.77
N GLN A 547 8.54 -14.42 -40.64
CA GLN A 547 9.22 -13.41 -41.44
C GLN A 547 9.90 -12.34 -40.57
N LEU A 548 9.22 -11.83 -39.55
CA LEU A 548 9.81 -10.88 -38.60
C LEU A 548 10.99 -11.46 -37.82
N LEU A 549 10.94 -12.75 -37.48
CA LEU A 549 12.01 -13.45 -36.77
C LEU A 549 13.22 -13.80 -37.66
N SER A 550 13.03 -13.87 -38.98
CA SER A 550 14.09 -14.21 -39.94
C SER A 550 15.26 -13.23 -39.95
N ASN A 551 14.99 -11.94 -39.68
CA ASN A 551 16.03 -10.94 -39.47
C ASN A 551 16.36 -10.86 -37.97
N GLU A 552 17.53 -11.40 -37.58
CA GLU A 552 17.93 -11.48 -36.18
C GLU A 552 18.00 -10.11 -35.49
N LEU A 553 18.27 -9.03 -36.23
CA LEU A 553 18.51 -7.69 -35.69
C LEU A 553 17.29 -6.77 -35.68
N LEU A 554 16.20 -7.15 -36.36
CA LEU A 554 15.00 -6.30 -36.52
C LEU A 554 14.23 -6.09 -35.20
N LEU A 555 13.99 -7.19 -34.47
CA LEU A 555 13.20 -7.19 -33.25
C LEU A 555 14.08 -7.36 -32.01
N THR A 556 13.68 -6.74 -30.90
CA THR A 556 14.31 -7.03 -29.60
C THR A 556 13.92 -8.42 -29.10
N GLN A 557 14.72 -9.01 -28.20
CA GLN A 557 14.45 -10.34 -27.66
C GLN A 557 13.08 -10.44 -26.99
N MET A 558 12.68 -9.40 -26.25
CA MET A 558 11.36 -9.33 -25.61
C MET A 558 10.23 -9.26 -26.65
N GLU A 559 10.39 -8.49 -27.74
CA GLU A 559 9.41 -8.42 -28.83
C GLU A 559 9.25 -9.78 -29.52
N LYS A 560 10.37 -10.44 -29.86
CA LYS A 560 10.35 -11.78 -30.46
C LYS A 560 9.57 -12.77 -29.58
N CYS A 561 9.90 -12.83 -28.30
CA CYS A 561 9.29 -13.76 -27.37
C CYS A 561 7.82 -13.41 -27.09
N ALA A 562 7.45 -12.13 -27.08
CA ALA A 562 6.06 -11.72 -26.94
C ALA A 562 5.19 -12.18 -28.12
N LEU A 563 5.71 -12.11 -29.35
CA LEU A 563 5.02 -12.67 -30.51
C LEU A 563 4.96 -14.20 -30.46
N MET A 564 6.02 -14.87 -30.01
CA MET A 564 5.99 -16.31 -29.77
C MET A 564 4.95 -16.70 -28.71
N GLU A 565 4.84 -15.95 -27.61
CA GLU A 565 3.79 -16.14 -26.60
C GLU A 565 2.38 -16.00 -27.20
N ALA A 566 2.17 -15.00 -28.08
CA ALA A 566 0.90 -14.84 -28.77
C ALA A 566 0.57 -16.04 -29.66
N LEU A 567 1.53 -16.57 -30.41
CA LEU A 567 1.31 -17.77 -31.22
C LEU A 567 0.99 -19.01 -30.38
N VAL A 568 1.65 -19.18 -29.23
CA VAL A 568 1.34 -20.27 -28.28
C VAL A 568 -0.07 -20.13 -27.72
N LEU A 569 -0.52 -18.90 -27.42
CA LEU A 569 -1.89 -18.65 -26.96
C LEU A 569 -2.94 -19.06 -28.01
N ILE A 570 -2.68 -18.79 -29.29
CA ILE A 570 -3.59 -19.22 -30.36
C ILE A 570 -3.54 -20.75 -30.53
N SER A 571 -2.36 -21.36 -30.43
CA SER A 571 -2.21 -22.81 -30.59
C SER A 571 -2.93 -23.61 -29.50
N ASN A 572 -3.06 -23.06 -28.27
CA ASN A 572 -3.90 -23.65 -27.22
C ASN A 572 -5.35 -23.90 -27.70
N GLN A 573 -5.86 -23.06 -28.61
CA GLN A 573 -7.21 -23.18 -29.16
C GLN A 573 -7.35 -24.28 -30.22
N PHE A 574 -6.26 -24.93 -30.63
CA PHE A 574 -6.36 -26.20 -31.37
C PHE A 574 -7.06 -27.29 -30.56
N LYS A 575 -6.98 -27.22 -29.22
CA LYS A 575 -7.54 -28.20 -28.28
C LYS A 575 -7.19 -29.64 -28.66
N ASN A 576 -5.97 -29.85 -29.15
CA ASN A 576 -5.46 -31.14 -29.58
C ASN A 576 -3.98 -31.25 -29.21
N TYR A 577 -3.65 -32.27 -28.41
CA TYR A 577 -2.31 -32.46 -27.84
C TYR A 577 -1.24 -32.61 -28.93
N GLU A 578 -1.43 -33.51 -29.89
CA GLU A 578 -0.42 -33.80 -30.93
C GLU A 578 -0.19 -32.60 -31.85
N ARG A 579 -1.25 -31.88 -32.23
CA ARG A 579 -1.12 -30.69 -33.07
C ARG A 579 -0.36 -29.57 -32.36
N GLN A 580 -0.64 -29.36 -31.08
CA GLN A 580 0.08 -28.37 -30.27
C GLN A 580 1.54 -28.77 -30.04
N LYS A 581 1.78 -30.06 -29.76
CA LYS A 581 3.12 -30.60 -29.56
C LYS A 581 4.01 -30.34 -30.78
N LEU A 582 3.57 -30.74 -31.98
CA LEU A 582 4.32 -30.54 -33.22
C LEU A 582 4.60 -29.06 -33.50
N PHE A 583 3.61 -28.20 -33.25
CA PHE A 583 3.78 -26.76 -33.41
C PHE A 583 4.83 -26.18 -32.44
N ILE A 584 4.81 -26.60 -31.16
CA ILE A 584 5.75 -26.11 -30.15
C ILE A 584 7.16 -26.62 -30.45
N GLU A 585 7.31 -27.87 -30.90
CA GLU A 585 8.59 -28.42 -31.35
C GLU A 585 9.17 -27.62 -32.52
N GLU A 586 8.35 -27.30 -33.53
CA GLU A 586 8.77 -26.47 -34.65
C GLU A 586 9.15 -25.06 -34.20
N LEU A 587 8.34 -24.43 -33.35
CA LEU A 587 8.57 -23.09 -32.83
C LEU A 587 9.86 -23.00 -31.99
N MET A 588 10.16 -24.05 -31.20
CA MET A 588 11.30 -24.10 -30.29
C MET A 588 12.56 -24.71 -30.91
N ALA A 589 12.50 -25.26 -32.13
CA ALA A 589 13.66 -25.85 -32.80
C ALA A 589 14.87 -24.89 -32.91
N PRO A 590 14.71 -23.59 -33.28
CA PRO A 590 15.83 -22.64 -33.29
C PRO A 590 16.43 -22.42 -31.89
N VAL A 591 15.58 -22.36 -30.86
CA VAL A 591 16.00 -22.19 -29.46
C VAL A 591 16.78 -23.41 -28.99
N ALA A 592 16.29 -24.62 -29.30
CA ALA A 592 16.96 -25.86 -28.97
C ALA A 592 18.34 -25.97 -29.63
N SER A 593 18.46 -25.58 -30.90
CA SER A 593 19.73 -25.60 -31.63
C SER A 593 20.78 -24.71 -30.99
N ILE A 594 20.40 -23.53 -30.48
CA ILE A 594 21.32 -22.60 -29.81
C ILE A 594 21.63 -23.11 -28.41
N TRP A 595 20.60 -23.46 -27.64
CA TRP A 595 20.69 -23.80 -26.22
C TRP A 595 21.45 -25.11 -25.97
N LEU A 596 21.31 -26.10 -26.85
CA LEU A 596 21.96 -27.42 -26.74
C LEU A 596 23.28 -27.51 -27.50
N SER A 597 23.78 -26.40 -28.06
CA SER A 597 25.10 -26.37 -28.71
C SER A 597 26.22 -26.58 -27.69
N GLU A 598 27.33 -27.21 -28.10
CA GLU A 598 28.48 -27.45 -27.22
C GLU A 598 29.09 -26.14 -26.68
N GLU A 599 29.14 -25.10 -27.51
CA GLU A 599 29.62 -23.77 -27.13
C GLU A 599 28.76 -23.17 -26.00
N MET A 600 27.43 -23.19 -26.17
CA MET A 600 26.50 -22.71 -25.14
C MET A 600 26.60 -23.56 -23.88
N HIS A 601 26.59 -24.89 -23.99
CA HIS A 601 26.70 -25.78 -22.83
C HIS A 601 27.96 -25.49 -21.99
N ARG A 602 29.11 -25.24 -22.65
CA ARG A 602 30.35 -24.84 -21.97
C ARG A 602 30.22 -23.49 -21.30
N ALA A 603 29.67 -22.50 -22.00
CA ALA A 603 29.45 -21.15 -21.46
C ALA A 603 28.47 -21.14 -20.28
N LEU A 604 27.49 -22.04 -20.22
CA LEU A 604 26.54 -22.13 -19.10
C LEU A 604 27.10 -22.90 -17.90
N SER A 605 28.10 -23.76 -18.11
CA SER A 605 28.61 -24.67 -17.07
C SER A 605 29.88 -24.18 -16.37
N ASP A 606 30.74 -23.44 -17.08
CA ASP A 606 31.98 -22.90 -16.53
C ASP A 606 31.87 -21.37 -16.35
N ALA A 607 32.18 -20.89 -15.15
CA ALA A 607 31.99 -19.50 -14.81
C ALA A 607 32.98 -18.56 -15.52
N ASP A 608 34.20 -19.01 -15.81
CA ASP A 608 35.17 -18.22 -16.58
C ASP A 608 34.75 -18.14 -18.06
N ALA A 609 34.32 -19.26 -18.66
CA ALA A 609 33.73 -19.26 -19.99
C ALA A 609 32.46 -18.40 -20.08
N PHE A 610 31.61 -18.40 -19.05
CA PHE A 610 30.42 -17.55 -18.97
C PHE A 610 30.78 -16.06 -19.01
N LEU A 611 31.75 -15.64 -18.18
CA LEU A 611 32.18 -14.24 -18.11
C LEU A 611 32.76 -13.77 -19.46
N ALA A 612 33.56 -14.59 -20.12
CA ALA A 612 34.09 -14.32 -21.45
C ALA A 612 32.99 -14.27 -22.53
N PHE A 613 32.01 -15.18 -22.47
CA PHE A 613 30.88 -15.23 -23.42
C PHE A 613 30.00 -13.98 -23.32
N VAL A 614 29.74 -13.52 -22.08
CA VAL A 614 28.96 -12.33 -21.76
C VAL A 614 29.78 -11.04 -21.94
N GLY A 615 31.10 -11.10 -21.85
CA GLY A 615 32.02 -9.96 -21.96
C GLY A 615 32.11 -9.13 -20.67
N ALA A 616 31.92 -9.76 -19.51
CA ALA A 616 31.98 -9.09 -18.21
C ALA A 616 33.40 -9.02 -17.62
N ASP A 617 34.36 -9.69 -18.24
CA ASP A 617 35.80 -9.74 -17.91
C ASP A 617 36.65 -8.68 -18.64
N GLN A 618 36.04 -7.84 -19.46
CA GLN A 618 36.72 -6.82 -20.27
C GLN A 618 37.34 -5.72 -19.40
N LYS A 619 38.66 -5.49 -19.56
CA LYS A 619 39.45 -4.54 -18.75
C LYS A 619 39.42 -3.09 -19.25
N SER A 620 39.14 -2.88 -20.53
CA SER A 620 39.01 -1.56 -21.15
C SER A 620 37.86 -1.58 -22.15
N TYR A 621 36.95 -0.61 -22.06
CA TYR A 621 35.82 -0.51 -22.99
C TYR A 621 36.08 0.61 -24.00
N ASP A 622 36.39 0.24 -25.25
CA ASP A 622 36.47 1.19 -26.35
C ASP A 622 35.08 1.44 -26.93
N LEU A 623 34.58 2.67 -26.81
CA LEU A 623 33.27 3.11 -27.33
C LEU A 623 33.09 2.96 -28.86
N VAL A 624 34.17 2.62 -29.59
CA VAL A 624 34.25 2.66 -31.05
C VAL A 624 34.09 1.29 -31.71
N GLN A 625 34.24 0.17 -30.97
CA GLN A 625 34.05 -1.19 -31.52
C GLN A 625 32.63 -1.71 -31.25
N GLU A 626 31.99 -2.29 -32.27
CA GLU A 626 30.71 -3.00 -32.12
C GLU A 626 30.85 -4.07 -31.03
N ASP A 627 30.08 -3.96 -29.94
CA ASP A 627 30.07 -4.87 -28.79
C ASP A 627 29.68 -6.30 -29.23
N PRO A 628 30.64 -7.19 -29.52
CA PRO A 628 30.34 -8.50 -30.12
C PRO A 628 29.71 -9.43 -29.06
N CYS A 629 30.05 -9.21 -27.79
CA CYS A 629 29.46 -9.90 -26.65
C CYS A 629 27.98 -9.51 -26.45
N GLY A 630 27.56 -8.35 -26.96
CA GLY A 630 26.17 -7.91 -26.95
C GLY A 630 25.23 -8.88 -27.65
N LEU A 631 25.66 -9.46 -28.77
CA LEU A 631 24.88 -10.47 -29.50
C LEU A 631 24.80 -11.79 -28.73
N ASN A 632 25.88 -12.20 -28.09
CA ASN A 632 25.92 -13.40 -27.24
C ASN A 632 24.92 -13.31 -26.07
N ARG A 633 24.95 -12.20 -25.32
CA ARG A 633 23.99 -11.92 -24.24
C ARG A 633 22.55 -11.88 -24.74
N ALA A 634 22.33 -11.30 -25.92
CA ALA A 634 21.03 -11.25 -26.56
C ALA A 634 20.51 -12.64 -26.97
N ARG A 635 21.35 -13.51 -27.53
CA ARG A 635 20.99 -14.91 -27.88
C ARG A 635 20.67 -15.75 -26.64
N MET A 636 21.46 -15.60 -25.57
CA MET A 636 21.18 -16.27 -24.29
C MET A 636 19.84 -15.79 -23.72
N SER A 637 19.62 -14.47 -23.70
CA SER A 637 18.35 -13.89 -23.24
C SER A 637 17.17 -14.39 -24.07
N PHE A 638 17.32 -14.46 -25.41
CA PHE A 638 16.30 -14.99 -26.31
C PHE A 638 15.88 -16.41 -25.95
N CYS A 639 16.85 -17.29 -25.67
CA CYS A 639 16.57 -18.67 -25.29
C CYS A 639 15.78 -18.72 -23.98
N VAL A 640 16.24 -18.02 -22.94
CA VAL A 640 15.59 -17.97 -21.63
C VAL A 640 14.17 -17.38 -21.73
N TYR A 641 13.98 -16.27 -22.44
CA TYR A 641 12.66 -15.68 -22.65
C TYR A 641 11.72 -16.61 -23.42
N SER A 642 12.22 -17.33 -24.42
CA SER A 642 11.41 -18.27 -25.23
C SER A 642 10.96 -19.47 -24.40
N ILE A 643 11.87 -20.07 -23.63
CA ILE A 643 11.54 -21.17 -22.70
C ILE A 643 10.48 -20.69 -21.70
N LEU A 644 10.69 -19.52 -21.10
CA LEU A 644 9.73 -18.93 -20.17
C LEU A 644 8.36 -18.69 -20.83
N GLY A 645 8.34 -18.11 -22.02
CA GLY A 645 7.11 -17.83 -22.77
C GLY A 645 6.30 -19.09 -23.03
N VAL A 646 6.95 -20.16 -23.52
CA VAL A 646 6.30 -21.44 -23.81
C VAL A 646 5.78 -22.12 -22.54
N VAL A 647 6.60 -22.22 -21.49
CA VAL A 647 6.19 -22.83 -20.21
C VAL A 647 5.03 -22.07 -19.58
N LYS A 648 5.05 -20.73 -19.67
CA LYS A 648 4.03 -19.85 -19.10
C LYS A 648 2.69 -19.88 -19.84
N ARG A 649 2.71 -20.08 -21.17
CA ARG A 649 1.52 -19.90 -22.03
C ARG A 649 0.90 -21.21 -22.52
N THR A 650 1.66 -22.29 -22.63
CA THR A 650 1.11 -23.57 -23.12
C THR A 650 0.16 -24.14 -22.08
N SER A 651 -1.05 -24.48 -22.48
CA SER A 651 -2.07 -25.02 -21.57
C SER A 651 -3.01 -26.00 -22.28
N TRP A 652 -3.51 -26.97 -21.53
CA TRP A 652 -4.62 -27.82 -21.97
C TRP A 652 -5.97 -27.09 -21.80
N PRO A 653 -7.04 -27.55 -22.47
CA PRO A 653 -8.37 -26.96 -22.34
C PRO A 653 -8.88 -27.00 -20.88
N PRO A 654 -9.58 -25.96 -20.40
CA PRO A 654 -10.16 -25.95 -19.07
C PRO A 654 -11.37 -26.89 -18.94
N ASP A 655 -12.08 -27.14 -20.05
CA ASP A 655 -13.16 -28.12 -20.09
C ASP A 655 -12.62 -29.55 -20.15
N LEU A 656 -13.10 -30.41 -19.25
CA LEU A 656 -12.59 -31.77 -19.10
C LEU A 656 -12.90 -32.66 -20.31
N GLU A 657 -14.05 -32.48 -20.96
CA GLU A 657 -14.42 -33.29 -22.12
C GLU A 657 -13.64 -32.87 -23.36
N GLU A 658 -13.40 -31.58 -23.55
CA GLU A 658 -12.46 -31.08 -24.56
C GLU A 658 -11.03 -31.58 -24.31
N ALA A 659 -10.57 -31.59 -23.06
CA ALA A 659 -9.25 -32.11 -22.71
C ALA A 659 -9.11 -33.62 -22.98
N LYS A 660 -10.16 -34.42 -22.70
CA LYS A 660 -10.19 -35.84 -23.05
C LYS A 660 -10.19 -36.05 -24.56
N ALA A 661 -11.08 -35.36 -25.28
CA ALA A 661 -11.18 -35.46 -26.74
C ALA A 661 -9.89 -35.04 -27.44
N GLY A 662 -9.21 -34.03 -26.91
CA GLY A 662 -7.91 -33.54 -27.38
C GLY A 662 -6.71 -34.43 -27.00
N GLY A 663 -6.90 -35.47 -26.18
CA GLY A 663 -5.85 -36.39 -25.76
C GLY A 663 -4.90 -35.83 -24.69
N PHE A 664 -5.35 -34.87 -23.87
CA PHE A 664 -4.55 -34.29 -22.78
C PHE A 664 -4.62 -35.08 -21.47
N VAL A 665 -5.67 -35.90 -21.27
CA VAL A 665 -5.83 -36.70 -20.05
C VAL A 665 -5.13 -38.05 -20.22
N VAL A 666 -4.15 -38.35 -19.37
CA VAL A 666 -3.39 -39.61 -19.39
C VAL A 666 -3.84 -40.62 -18.34
N GLY A 667 -4.53 -40.17 -17.29
CA GLY A 667 -4.97 -41.02 -16.21
C GLY A 667 -5.74 -40.25 -15.14
N TYR A 668 -5.89 -40.88 -13.96
CA TYR A 668 -6.53 -40.28 -12.80
C TYR A 668 -5.73 -40.58 -11.53
N THR A 669 -5.73 -39.65 -10.58
CA THR A 669 -5.14 -39.85 -9.25
C THR A 669 -5.96 -40.88 -8.45
N PRO A 670 -5.41 -41.41 -7.33
CA PRO A 670 -6.18 -42.28 -6.44
C PRO A 670 -7.46 -41.64 -5.88
N THR A 671 -7.48 -40.30 -5.81
CA THR A 671 -8.64 -39.49 -5.39
C THR A 671 -9.64 -39.21 -6.51
N GLY A 672 -9.36 -39.67 -7.74
CA GLY A 672 -10.25 -39.53 -8.90
C GLY A 672 -10.07 -38.23 -9.70
N ASN A 673 -9.03 -37.43 -9.41
CA ASN A 673 -8.74 -36.22 -10.17
C ASN A 673 -8.03 -36.55 -11.49
N PRO A 674 -8.35 -35.88 -12.61
CA PRO A 674 -7.68 -36.12 -13.89
C PRO A 674 -6.20 -35.74 -13.85
N ILE A 675 -5.36 -36.55 -14.48
CA ILE A 675 -3.93 -36.30 -14.68
C ILE A 675 -3.75 -35.81 -16.12
N PHE A 676 -3.20 -34.61 -16.28
CA PHE A 676 -2.98 -33.98 -17.57
C PHE A 676 -1.51 -34.09 -18.00
N ARG A 677 -1.28 -34.03 -19.30
CA ARG A 677 0.06 -33.87 -19.90
C ARG A 677 0.13 -32.56 -20.69
N ASN A 678 1.28 -31.88 -20.62
CA ASN A 678 1.49 -30.64 -21.35
C ASN A 678 2.19 -30.90 -22.70
N PRO A 679 1.72 -30.31 -23.82
CA PRO A 679 2.40 -30.41 -25.11
C PRO A 679 3.85 -29.91 -25.11
N CYS A 680 4.21 -28.98 -24.23
CA CYS A 680 5.58 -28.45 -24.17
C CYS A 680 6.55 -29.31 -23.35
N THR A 681 6.07 -30.29 -22.57
CA THR A 681 6.88 -31.04 -21.61
C THR A 681 8.14 -31.63 -22.24
N GLU A 682 7.99 -32.40 -23.32
CA GLU A 682 9.11 -33.12 -23.93
C GLU A 682 10.22 -32.16 -24.39
N GLN A 683 9.84 -31.01 -24.95
CA GLN A 683 10.77 -30.02 -25.44
C GLN A 683 11.44 -29.26 -24.30
N VAL A 684 10.70 -28.88 -23.26
CA VAL A 684 11.23 -28.10 -22.13
C VAL A 684 12.17 -28.95 -21.26
N LEU A 685 11.85 -30.22 -21.02
CA LEU A 685 12.70 -31.12 -20.23
C LEU A 685 14.07 -31.32 -20.87
N LYS A 686 14.17 -31.34 -22.22
CA LYS A 686 15.46 -31.37 -22.94
C LYS A 686 16.35 -30.16 -22.64
N LEU A 687 15.76 -29.02 -22.25
CA LEU A 687 16.46 -27.76 -22.01
C LEU A 687 16.77 -27.52 -20.52
N LEU A 688 16.21 -28.34 -19.62
CA LEU A 688 16.26 -28.16 -18.17
C LEU A 688 17.69 -28.27 -17.62
N ASP A 689 18.51 -29.20 -18.10
CA ASP A 689 19.86 -29.41 -17.60
C ASP A 689 20.74 -28.16 -17.79
N ASN A 690 20.70 -27.57 -18.98
CA ASN A 690 21.41 -26.34 -19.30
C ASN A 690 20.86 -25.13 -18.55
N LEU A 691 19.56 -25.11 -18.25
CA LEU A 691 18.96 -24.08 -17.38
C LEU A 691 19.50 -24.19 -15.95
N LEU A 692 19.58 -25.40 -15.40
CA LEU A 692 20.14 -25.64 -14.07
C LEU A 692 21.64 -25.33 -14.03
N ALA A 693 22.38 -25.63 -15.11
CA ALA A 693 23.78 -25.22 -15.26
C ALA A 693 23.93 -23.69 -15.21
N LEU A 694 23.12 -22.95 -15.98
CA LEU A 694 23.11 -21.50 -15.95
C LEU A 694 22.82 -20.95 -14.54
N ILE A 695 21.78 -21.47 -13.87
CA ILE A 695 21.40 -21.04 -12.52
C ILE A 695 22.55 -21.27 -11.54
N ARG A 696 23.19 -22.44 -11.60
CA ARG A 696 24.35 -22.78 -10.77
C ARG A 696 25.48 -21.79 -10.99
N THR A 697 25.87 -21.56 -12.24
CA THR A 697 26.93 -20.63 -12.62
C THR A 697 26.60 -19.21 -12.15
N HIS A 698 25.38 -18.74 -12.38
CA HIS A 698 24.95 -17.40 -11.96
C HIS A 698 24.99 -17.23 -10.43
N ASN A 699 24.50 -18.20 -9.66
CA ASN A 699 24.60 -18.16 -8.20
C ASN A 699 26.07 -18.18 -7.73
N SER A 700 26.95 -18.94 -8.39
CA SER A 700 28.38 -18.97 -8.09
C SER A 700 29.10 -17.64 -8.40
N LEU A 701 28.60 -16.84 -9.35
CA LEU A 701 29.19 -15.51 -9.64
C LEU A 701 29.13 -14.55 -8.45
N TYR A 702 28.19 -14.74 -7.52
CA TYR A 702 28.10 -13.91 -6.31
C TYR A 702 29.19 -14.23 -5.27
N ALA A 703 30.00 -15.27 -5.44
CA ALA A 703 31.14 -15.53 -4.58
C ALA A 703 32.18 -14.39 -4.74
N PRO A 704 32.79 -13.87 -3.64
CA PRO A 704 33.73 -12.75 -3.71
C PRO A 704 34.90 -12.98 -4.67
N GLU A 705 35.40 -14.21 -4.74
CA GLU A 705 36.45 -14.64 -5.64
C GLU A 705 36.07 -14.58 -7.13
N MET A 706 34.79 -14.78 -7.45
CA MET A 706 34.26 -14.67 -8.81
C MET A 706 33.89 -13.23 -9.15
N LEU A 707 33.36 -12.46 -8.19
CA LEU A 707 33.14 -11.03 -8.35
C LEU A 707 34.43 -10.27 -8.69
N ALA A 708 35.56 -10.67 -8.07
CA ALA A 708 36.88 -10.09 -8.35
C ALA A 708 37.39 -10.34 -9.78
N LYS A 709 36.79 -11.29 -10.51
CA LYS A 709 37.14 -11.57 -11.92
C LYS A 709 36.40 -10.66 -12.91
N LEU A 710 35.41 -9.88 -12.47
CA LEU A 710 34.76 -8.89 -13.30
C LEU A 710 35.76 -7.80 -13.69
N GLY A 711 35.65 -7.31 -14.93
CA GLY A 711 36.41 -6.15 -15.37
C GLY A 711 36.08 -4.91 -14.53
N GLU A 712 37.04 -4.01 -14.35
CA GLU A 712 36.87 -2.75 -13.60
C GLU A 712 35.57 -1.98 -13.92
N PRO A 713 35.18 -1.76 -15.20
CA PRO A 713 33.94 -1.05 -15.52
C PRO A 713 32.66 -1.82 -15.16
N PHE A 714 32.74 -3.13 -14.91
CA PHE A 714 31.63 -4.02 -14.59
C PHE A 714 31.66 -4.55 -13.15
N SER A 715 32.55 -4.03 -12.30
CA SER A 715 32.65 -4.40 -10.88
C SER A 715 31.31 -4.32 -10.12
N LYS A 716 30.41 -3.39 -10.53
CA LYS A 716 29.07 -3.20 -9.97
C LYS A 716 27.95 -3.81 -10.82
N ALA A 717 28.26 -4.69 -11.77
CA ALA A 717 27.27 -5.24 -12.71
C ALA A 717 26.24 -6.16 -12.05
N LEU A 718 26.55 -6.73 -10.87
CA LEU A 718 25.62 -7.56 -10.11
C LEU A 718 24.88 -6.80 -9.01
N ASP A 719 25.24 -5.53 -8.77
CA ASP A 719 24.60 -4.65 -7.80
C ASP A 719 23.16 -4.31 -8.19
N MET A 720 22.40 -3.85 -7.19
CA MET A 720 21.04 -3.37 -7.36
C MET A 720 21.00 -2.09 -8.21
N ILE A 721 20.01 -2.00 -9.10
CA ILE A 721 19.84 -0.85 -10.01
C ILE A 721 19.30 0.34 -9.21
N ASP A 722 19.79 1.55 -9.46
CA ASP A 722 19.39 2.74 -8.69
C ASP A 722 17.88 3.02 -8.72
N ALA A 723 17.21 2.75 -9.85
CA ALA A 723 15.75 2.85 -9.94
C ALA A 723 15.02 1.90 -8.97
N GLU A 724 15.55 0.69 -8.77
CA GLU A 724 15.01 -0.27 -7.79
C GLU A 724 15.28 0.23 -6.36
N LYS A 725 16.47 0.81 -6.09
CA LYS A 725 16.80 1.38 -4.78
C LYS A 725 15.84 2.49 -4.38
N SER A 726 15.61 3.46 -5.28
CA SER A 726 14.64 4.53 -5.06
C SER A 726 13.23 4.00 -4.82
N THR A 727 12.81 2.97 -5.57
CA THR A 727 11.50 2.33 -5.38
C THR A 727 11.36 1.69 -3.99
N ILE A 728 12.39 0.98 -3.51
CA ILE A 728 12.37 0.34 -2.19
C ILE A 728 12.38 1.37 -1.07
N LEU A 729 13.11 2.47 -1.22
CA LEU A 729 13.14 3.59 -0.26
C LEU A 729 11.85 4.43 -0.27
N GLY A 730 10.92 4.19 -1.22
CA GLY A 730 9.71 4.99 -1.36
C GLY A 730 9.97 6.38 -1.94
N LEU A 731 11.14 6.60 -2.56
CA LEU A 731 11.48 7.86 -3.19
C LEU A 731 10.82 7.95 -4.57
N PRO A 732 10.23 9.11 -4.92
CA PRO A 732 9.70 9.34 -6.26
C PRO A 732 10.75 9.10 -7.36
N GLN A 733 10.30 8.57 -8.50
CA GLN A 733 11.16 8.34 -9.65
C GLN A 733 11.40 9.66 -10.42
N PRO A 734 12.60 9.87 -10.99
CA PRO A 734 12.91 11.10 -11.71
C PRO A 734 12.04 11.26 -12.95
N LEU A 735 11.54 12.48 -13.18
CA LEU A 735 10.79 12.82 -14.38
C LEU A 735 11.74 12.97 -15.57
N LEU A 736 11.65 12.05 -16.53
CA LEU A 736 12.50 12.02 -17.73
C LEU A 736 11.64 12.22 -18.98
N ASP A 737 12.12 13.02 -19.94
CA ASP A 737 11.54 13.03 -21.28
C ASP A 737 11.87 11.72 -22.01
N LEU A 738 10.83 10.98 -22.37
CA LEU A 738 10.95 9.64 -22.96
C LEU A 738 11.43 9.66 -24.41
N ASN A 739 11.29 10.79 -25.10
CA ASN A 739 11.71 10.93 -26.49
C ASN A 739 13.21 11.20 -26.62
N ASP A 740 13.80 11.98 -25.71
CA ASP A 740 15.23 12.33 -25.76
C ASP A 740 16.11 11.41 -24.90
N SER A 741 15.50 10.58 -24.05
CA SER A 741 16.24 9.68 -23.17
C SER A 741 16.64 8.38 -23.89
N PRO A 742 17.95 8.04 -23.93
CA PRO A 742 18.39 6.74 -24.43
C PRO A 742 17.84 5.62 -23.55
N VAL A 743 17.65 4.44 -24.15
CA VAL A 743 17.13 3.26 -23.43
C VAL A 743 17.97 2.92 -22.19
N TYR A 744 19.29 2.99 -22.32
CA TYR A 744 20.27 2.81 -21.24
C TYR A 744 21.13 4.06 -21.17
N LYS A 745 21.35 4.59 -19.95
CA LYS A 745 22.25 5.74 -19.75
C LYS A 745 23.71 5.31 -19.82
N THR A 746 24.01 4.11 -19.32
CA THR A 746 25.37 3.55 -19.27
C THR A 746 25.39 2.07 -19.68
N ILE A 747 26.55 1.58 -20.10
CA ILE A 747 26.74 0.15 -20.41
C ILE A 747 26.67 -0.70 -19.12
N LEU A 748 27.11 -0.14 -17.99
CA LEU A 748 26.93 -0.76 -16.68
C LEU A 748 25.45 -1.02 -16.37
N GLU A 749 24.57 -0.02 -16.57
CA GLU A 749 23.12 -0.18 -16.38
C GLU A 749 22.55 -1.27 -17.32
N LYS A 750 23.05 -1.36 -18.55
CA LYS A 750 22.69 -2.42 -19.50
C LYS A 750 23.09 -3.81 -18.99
N MET A 751 24.29 -3.95 -18.43
CA MET A 751 24.76 -5.20 -17.82
C MET A 751 23.97 -5.56 -16.56
N GLN A 752 23.75 -4.60 -15.65
CA GLN A 752 22.94 -4.80 -14.45
C GLN A 752 21.54 -5.29 -14.78
N ARG A 753 20.90 -4.67 -15.77
CA ARG A 753 19.56 -5.09 -16.20
C ARG A 753 19.56 -6.45 -16.88
N PHE A 754 20.61 -6.79 -17.62
CA PHE A 754 20.79 -8.13 -18.20
C PHE A 754 20.89 -9.20 -17.10
N PHE A 755 21.82 -9.06 -16.15
CA PHE A 755 21.97 -10.00 -15.04
C PHE A 755 20.71 -10.11 -14.20
N CYS A 756 20.11 -8.97 -13.86
CA CYS A 756 18.86 -8.90 -13.11
C CYS A 756 17.74 -9.71 -13.77
N THR A 757 17.47 -9.40 -15.04
CA THR A 757 16.36 -10.01 -15.78
C THR A 757 16.65 -11.48 -16.09
N LEU A 758 17.90 -11.84 -16.38
CA LEU A 758 18.31 -13.22 -16.63
C LEU A 758 18.11 -14.09 -15.38
N TYR A 759 18.56 -13.60 -14.23
CA TYR A 759 18.42 -14.30 -12.94
C TYR A 759 16.95 -14.58 -12.63
N GLU A 760 16.11 -13.53 -12.65
CA GLU A 760 14.68 -13.65 -12.33
C GLU A 760 13.95 -14.56 -13.31
N ASN A 761 14.24 -14.45 -14.62
CA ASN A 761 13.58 -15.28 -15.62
C ASN A 761 13.93 -16.77 -15.49
N CYS A 762 15.16 -17.12 -15.10
CA CYS A 762 15.52 -18.51 -14.85
C CYS A 762 14.67 -19.11 -13.72
N PHE A 763 14.48 -18.37 -12.63
CA PHE A 763 13.61 -18.77 -11.53
C PHE A 763 12.12 -18.72 -11.89
N HIS A 764 11.68 -17.81 -12.76
CA HIS A 764 10.33 -17.84 -13.32
C HIS A 764 10.07 -19.12 -14.12
N ILE A 765 11.04 -19.61 -14.90
CA ILE A 765 10.89 -20.88 -15.63
C ILE A 765 10.68 -22.02 -14.64
N LEU A 766 11.55 -22.16 -13.63
CA LEU A 766 11.41 -23.22 -12.63
C LEU A 766 10.11 -23.08 -11.81
N GLY A 767 9.72 -21.87 -11.46
CA GLY A 767 8.48 -21.60 -10.74
C GLY A 767 7.21 -21.92 -11.53
N LYS A 768 7.24 -21.76 -12.86
CA LYS A 768 6.14 -22.12 -13.76
C LYS A 768 6.19 -23.56 -14.25
N ALA A 769 7.34 -24.23 -14.18
CA ALA A 769 7.51 -25.62 -14.61
C ALA A 769 6.58 -26.59 -13.85
N GLY A 770 6.48 -26.45 -12.52
CA GLY A 770 5.60 -27.27 -11.68
C GLY A 770 4.11 -27.15 -12.06
N PRO A 771 3.50 -25.95 -12.02
CA PRO A 771 2.11 -25.76 -12.44
C PRO A 771 1.83 -26.15 -13.90
N SER A 772 2.80 -25.97 -14.80
CA SER A 772 2.63 -26.18 -16.24
C SER A 772 2.72 -27.65 -16.65
N MET A 773 3.69 -28.40 -16.11
CA MET A 773 3.96 -29.80 -16.49
C MET A 773 3.56 -30.82 -15.40
N GLN A 774 3.24 -30.36 -14.19
CA GLN A 774 2.77 -31.17 -13.07
C GLN A 774 3.65 -32.41 -12.81
N GLN A 775 3.08 -33.62 -12.93
CA GLN A 775 3.75 -34.88 -12.59
C GLN A 775 5.02 -35.06 -13.42
N ASP A 776 4.99 -34.72 -14.72
CA ASP A 776 6.14 -34.92 -15.62
C ASP A 776 7.39 -34.15 -15.15
N PHE A 777 7.19 -32.98 -14.51
CA PHE A 777 8.29 -32.23 -13.90
C PHE A 777 8.66 -32.80 -12.53
N TYR A 778 7.68 -33.07 -11.66
CA TYR A 778 7.93 -33.54 -10.31
C TYR A 778 8.54 -34.95 -10.23
N THR A 779 8.42 -35.76 -11.29
CA THR A 779 9.03 -37.09 -11.40
C THR A 779 10.39 -37.10 -12.11
N VAL A 780 10.97 -35.94 -12.44
CA VAL A 780 12.34 -35.87 -12.98
C VAL A 780 13.33 -36.54 -12.01
N GLU A 781 14.23 -37.35 -12.56
CA GLU A 781 15.18 -38.13 -11.75
C GLU A 781 16.04 -37.22 -10.86
N GLN A 782 16.01 -37.49 -9.55
CA GLN A 782 16.77 -36.75 -8.54
C GLN A 782 16.54 -35.23 -8.55
N LEU A 783 15.32 -34.77 -8.92
CA LEU A 783 15.00 -33.35 -9.01
C LEU A 783 15.35 -32.55 -7.75
N SER A 784 15.09 -33.09 -6.55
CA SER A 784 15.44 -32.42 -5.29
C SER A 784 16.94 -32.13 -5.18
N THR A 785 17.78 -33.13 -5.45
CA THR A 785 19.24 -33.01 -5.46
C THR A 785 19.73 -32.05 -6.54
N GLN A 786 19.14 -32.10 -7.73
CA GLN A 786 19.48 -31.17 -8.82
C GLN A 786 19.14 -29.72 -8.47
N LEU A 787 17.98 -29.47 -7.85
CA LEU A 787 17.60 -28.14 -7.40
C LEU A 787 18.52 -27.64 -6.27
N LEU A 788 18.81 -28.48 -5.27
CA LEU A 788 19.73 -28.16 -4.18
C LEU A 788 21.13 -27.79 -4.68
N SER A 789 21.66 -28.56 -5.64
CA SER A 789 22.99 -28.35 -6.21
C SER A 789 23.07 -27.23 -7.26
N SER A 790 21.94 -26.62 -7.65
CA SER A 790 21.88 -25.58 -8.68
C SER A 790 21.27 -24.27 -8.16
N ALA A 791 20.00 -24.31 -7.75
CA ALA A 791 19.23 -23.15 -7.31
C ALA A 791 19.65 -22.62 -5.94
N PHE A 792 20.08 -23.53 -5.06
CA PHE A 792 20.44 -23.23 -3.67
C PHE A 792 21.96 -23.31 -3.41
N VAL A 793 22.77 -23.26 -4.47
CA VAL A 793 24.21 -23.09 -4.33
C VAL A 793 24.51 -21.66 -3.88
N ASN A 794 25.50 -21.48 -3.01
CA ASN A 794 26.03 -20.16 -2.63
C ASN A 794 24.99 -19.16 -2.03
N LEU A 795 24.04 -19.66 -1.24
CA LEU A 795 23.03 -18.77 -0.61
C LEU A 795 23.65 -17.72 0.31
N ASP A 796 24.77 -18.04 0.97
CA ASP A 796 25.49 -17.15 1.89
C ASP A 796 25.90 -15.84 1.24
N ASN A 797 26.39 -15.87 -0.01
CA ASN A 797 26.81 -14.67 -0.73
C ASN A 797 25.71 -14.03 -1.57
N LEU A 798 24.56 -14.70 -1.75
CA LEU A 798 23.45 -14.15 -2.51
C LEU A 798 22.81 -12.96 -1.75
N PRO A 799 22.61 -11.78 -2.35
CA PRO A 799 22.07 -10.63 -1.65
C PRO A 799 20.54 -10.69 -1.46
N ASP A 800 20.02 -9.90 -0.51
CA ASP A 800 18.60 -9.94 -0.11
C ASP A 800 17.65 -9.60 -1.27
N TYR A 801 18.05 -8.66 -2.15
CA TYR A 801 17.29 -8.27 -3.35
C TYR A 801 17.23 -9.35 -4.44
N ARG A 802 18.05 -10.41 -4.37
CA ARG A 802 17.98 -11.59 -5.26
C ARG A 802 17.32 -12.78 -4.59
N LEU A 803 17.59 -12.97 -3.30
CA LEU A 803 16.97 -14.03 -2.51
C LEU A 803 15.45 -13.86 -2.43
N ARG A 804 14.94 -12.63 -2.24
CA ARG A 804 13.49 -12.38 -2.21
C ARG A 804 12.79 -12.82 -3.50
N PRO A 805 13.20 -12.38 -4.72
CA PRO A 805 12.64 -12.89 -5.97
C PRO A 805 12.74 -14.41 -6.10
N LEU A 806 13.86 -15.04 -5.73
CA LEU A 806 14.01 -16.50 -5.76
C LEU A 806 12.92 -17.19 -4.92
N LEU A 807 12.67 -16.73 -3.69
CA LEU A 807 11.63 -17.29 -2.83
C LEU A 807 10.23 -17.10 -3.42
N ARG A 808 9.93 -15.86 -3.86
CA ARG A 808 8.60 -15.46 -4.33
C ARG A 808 8.20 -16.12 -5.65
N VAL A 809 9.14 -16.15 -6.59
CA VAL A 809 8.87 -16.53 -7.98
C VAL A 809 9.09 -18.01 -8.22
N PHE A 810 10.01 -18.65 -7.49
CA PHE A 810 10.33 -20.07 -7.67
C PHE A 810 9.81 -20.93 -6.51
N VAL A 811 10.28 -20.70 -5.28
CA VAL A 811 10.00 -21.62 -4.15
C VAL A 811 8.51 -21.64 -3.83
N LYS A 812 7.88 -20.47 -3.72
CA LYS A 812 6.45 -20.37 -3.38
C LYS A 812 5.56 -21.10 -4.42
N PRO A 813 5.68 -20.86 -5.74
CA PRO A 813 4.93 -21.63 -6.74
C PRO A 813 5.28 -23.12 -6.80
N LEU A 814 6.56 -23.48 -6.63
CA LEU A 814 7.00 -24.88 -6.63
C LEU A 814 6.26 -25.69 -5.56
N VAL A 815 6.17 -25.12 -4.34
CA VAL A 815 5.54 -25.76 -3.19
C VAL A 815 4.01 -25.78 -3.33
N LEU A 816 3.40 -24.66 -3.73
CA LEU A 816 1.94 -24.54 -3.82
C LEU A 816 1.32 -25.40 -4.94
N ALA A 817 2.06 -25.64 -6.02
CA ALA A 817 1.59 -26.48 -7.12
C ALA A 817 1.94 -27.97 -6.96
N CYS A 818 2.71 -28.33 -5.94
CA CYS A 818 3.12 -29.71 -5.71
C CYS A 818 1.97 -30.53 -5.11
N THR A 819 1.77 -31.74 -5.60
CA THR A 819 0.73 -32.64 -5.08
C THR A 819 1.23 -33.42 -3.86
N PRO A 820 0.32 -33.89 -2.97
CA PRO A 820 0.71 -34.52 -1.70
C PRO A 820 1.61 -35.75 -1.83
N GLU A 821 1.57 -36.45 -2.97
CA GLU A 821 2.40 -37.62 -3.22
C GLU A 821 3.89 -37.29 -3.25
N TYR A 822 4.27 -36.06 -3.61
CA TYR A 822 5.65 -35.63 -3.78
C TYR A 822 6.17 -34.73 -2.65
N TYR A 823 5.36 -34.47 -1.62
CA TYR A 823 5.78 -33.62 -0.48
C TYR A 823 7.00 -34.18 0.25
N GLU A 824 6.99 -35.48 0.52
CA GLU A 824 8.09 -36.16 1.24
C GLU A 824 9.34 -36.30 0.37
N SER A 825 9.19 -36.61 -0.92
CA SER A 825 10.30 -36.91 -1.82
C SER A 825 11.02 -35.66 -2.36
N LEU A 826 10.28 -34.56 -2.55
CA LEU A 826 10.78 -33.34 -3.20
C LEU A 826 10.75 -32.13 -2.27
N VAL A 827 9.60 -31.82 -1.67
CA VAL A 827 9.39 -30.55 -0.97
C VAL A 827 10.13 -30.52 0.37
N SER A 828 9.97 -31.55 1.20
CA SER A 828 10.59 -31.62 2.53
C SER A 828 12.13 -31.51 2.48
N PRO A 829 12.85 -32.25 1.60
CA PRO A 829 14.31 -32.15 1.48
C PRO A 829 14.83 -30.77 1.04
N ILE A 830 14.03 -29.98 0.33
CA ILE A 830 14.40 -28.64 -0.12
C ILE A 830 14.07 -27.60 0.95
N VAL A 831 12.83 -27.63 1.44
CA VAL A 831 12.27 -26.60 2.31
C VAL A 831 12.87 -26.65 3.72
N GLY A 832 13.21 -27.85 4.22
CA GLY A 832 13.84 -28.03 5.53
C GLY A 832 15.15 -27.24 5.68
N PRO A 833 16.20 -27.55 4.89
CA PRO A 833 17.46 -26.80 4.92
C PRO A 833 17.28 -25.32 4.61
N LEU A 834 16.38 -24.98 3.68
CA LEU A 834 16.09 -23.60 3.31
C LEU A 834 15.54 -22.79 4.49
N PHE A 835 14.56 -23.32 5.24
CA PHE A 835 14.01 -22.60 6.40
C PHE A 835 15.03 -22.45 7.54
N THR A 836 15.87 -23.46 7.76
CA THR A 836 17.00 -23.35 8.70
C THR A 836 17.95 -22.23 8.31
N TYR A 837 18.33 -22.16 7.03
CA TYR A 837 19.17 -21.11 6.48
C TYR A 837 18.53 -19.72 6.61
N LEU A 838 17.27 -19.58 6.20
CA LEU A 838 16.53 -18.31 6.26
C LEU A 838 16.39 -17.81 7.69
N HIS A 839 16.16 -18.70 8.64
CA HIS A 839 16.16 -18.36 10.05
C HIS A 839 17.53 -17.80 10.49
N MET A 840 18.62 -18.49 10.20
CA MET A 840 19.97 -18.06 10.59
C MET A 840 20.30 -16.68 10.01
N ARG A 841 20.09 -16.50 8.70
CA ARG A 841 20.34 -15.24 7.99
C ARG A 841 19.52 -14.09 8.55
N LEU A 842 18.20 -14.27 8.71
CA LEU A 842 17.32 -13.23 9.22
C LEU A 842 17.64 -12.89 10.68
N SER A 843 17.91 -13.87 11.52
CA SER A 843 18.32 -13.63 12.91
C SER A 843 19.61 -12.82 13.00
N GLN A 844 20.62 -13.14 12.19
CA GLN A 844 21.87 -12.36 12.14
C GLN A 844 21.63 -10.93 11.66
N LYS A 845 20.89 -10.75 10.56
CA LYS A 845 20.57 -9.41 10.01
C LYS A 845 19.77 -8.57 10.99
N TRP A 846 18.74 -9.13 11.61
CA TRP A 846 17.94 -8.44 12.63
C TRP A 846 18.73 -8.14 13.90
N GLN A 847 19.68 -8.99 14.29
CA GLN A 847 20.58 -8.70 15.39
C GLN A 847 21.44 -7.45 15.09
N ILE A 848 21.99 -7.34 13.88
CA ILE A 848 22.77 -6.17 13.44
C ILE A 848 21.89 -4.91 13.48
N ILE A 849 20.70 -4.95 12.87
CA ILE A 849 19.76 -3.81 12.85
C ILE A 849 19.37 -3.38 14.28
N ASN A 850 19.10 -4.34 15.16
CA ASN A 850 18.73 -4.06 16.55
C ASN A 850 19.89 -3.49 17.38
N GLN A 851 21.13 -3.92 17.13
CA GLN A 851 22.33 -3.37 17.78
C GLN A 851 22.60 -1.93 17.36
N ARG A 852 22.47 -1.61 16.06
CA ARG A 852 22.68 -0.25 15.54
C ARG A 852 21.69 0.75 16.12
N SER A 853 20.41 0.35 16.23
CA SER A 853 19.37 1.17 16.88
C SER A 853 19.64 1.50 18.36
N MET A 854 20.59 0.83 19.02
CA MET A 854 20.99 1.07 20.41
C MET A 854 22.27 1.91 20.54
N LEU A 855 23.02 2.12 19.44
CA LEU A 855 24.37 2.69 19.42
C LEU A 855 24.47 3.99 18.59
N CYS A 856 23.41 4.80 18.48
CA CYS A 856 23.44 6.05 17.71
C CYS A 856 24.29 7.16 18.36
N GLU A 857 25.61 6.98 18.43
CA GLU A 857 26.66 8.01 18.48
C GLU A 857 27.93 7.36 17.90
N ASP A 858 28.17 7.46 16.60
CA ASP A 858 29.53 7.63 16.06
C ASP A 858 29.48 7.90 14.55
N GLU A 859 30.03 9.06 14.17
CA GLU A 859 30.17 9.53 12.79
C GLU A 859 31.21 8.68 12.05
N THR A 860 30.82 7.99 10.98
CA THR A 860 31.76 7.49 9.97
C THR A 860 31.54 8.18 8.63
N THR A 861 32.66 8.63 8.08
CA THR A 861 32.85 9.39 6.85
C THR A 861 32.54 8.58 5.59
N ASP A 862 31.27 8.34 5.30
CA ASP A 862 30.80 8.01 3.95
C ASP A 862 29.90 9.16 3.46
N GLU A 863 29.89 9.43 2.15
CA GLU A 863 28.90 10.32 1.56
C GLU A 863 27.55 9.56 1.51
N ASN A 864 26.62 9.95 2.39
CA ASN A 864 25.25 9.45 2.51
C ASN A 864 25.03 8.02 3.09
N PRO A 865 25.60 7.69 4.27
CA PRO A 865 25.52 6.37 4.90
C PRO A 865 24.09 6.03 5.36
N GLU A 866 23.29 7.06 5.69
CA GLU A 866 21.92 6.93 6.17
C GLU A 866 20.99 6.30 5.12
N SER A 867 21.16 6.66 3.84
CA SER A 867 20.34 6.11 2.75
C SER A 867 20.67 4.64 2.45
N GLN A 868 21.94 4.25 2.56
CA GLN A 868 22.37 2.88 2.33
C GLN A 868 21.96 1.96 3.48
N GLU A 869 22.10 2.41 4.72
CA GLU A 869 21.63 1.66 5.89
C GLU A 869 20.11 1.44 5.85
N MET A 870 19.35 2.49 5.53
CA MET A 870 17.90 2.40 5.40
C MET A 870 17.47 1.43 4.28
N LEU A 871 18.22 1.40 3.17
CA LEU A 871 17.99 0.46 2.08
C LEU A 871 18.22 -0.99 2.54
N GLU A 872 19.31 -1.26 3.24
CA GLU A 872 19.60 -2.60 3.78
C GLU A 872 18.54 -3.05 4.78
N GLU A 873 18.12 -2.16 5.69
CA GLU A 873 17.05 -2.46 6.64
C GLU A 873 15.74 -2.77 5.92
N GLN A 874 15.37 -1.97 4.91
CA GLN A 874 14.13 -2.17 4.16
C GLN A 874 14.17 -3.47 3.34
N LEU A 875 15.31 -3.83 2.76
CA LEU A 875 15.51 -5.12 2.10
C LEU A 875 15.30 -6.30 3.08
N VAL A 876 15.84 -6.21 4.29
CA VAL A 876 15.66 -7.24 5.34
C VAL A 876 14.19 -7.34 5.77
N ARG A 877 13.50 -6.21 5.91
CA ARG A 877 12.04 -6.19 6.20
C ARG A 877 11.25 -6.87 5.09
N MET A 878 11.52 -6.53 3.83
CA MET A 878 10.83 -7.14 2.68
C MET A 878 11.12 -8.64 2.54
N LEU A 879 12.36 -9.05 2.77
CA LEU A 879 12.74 -10.47 2.81
C LEU A 879 12.03 -11.20 3.97
N THR A 880 11.97 -10.59 5.15
CA THR A 880 11.26 -11.13 6.31
C THR A 880 9.78 -11.37 6.00
N ARG A 881 9.11 -10.39 5.36
CA ARG A 881 7.71 -10.51 4.93
C ARG A 881 7.51 -11.65 3.95
N GLU A 882 8.42 -11.80 2.97
CA GLU A 882 8.37 -12.88 1.98
C GLU A 882 8.56 -14.26 2.64
N VAL A 883 9.51 -14.39 3.59
CA VAL A 883 9.75 -15.63 4.32
C VAL A 883 8.54 -16.00 5.19
N VAL A 884 7.97 -15.03 5.89
CA VAL A 884 6.74 -15.22 6.68
C VAL A 884 5.57 -15.63 5.79
N ASP A 885 5.41 -14.99 4.63
CA ASP A 885 4.39 -15.31 3.65
C ASP A 885 4.56 -16.74 3.13
N LEU A 886 5.78 -17.11 2.71
CA LEU A 886 6.13 -18.46 2.26
C LEU A 886 5.75 -19.51 3.32
N ILE A 887 6.16 -19.34 4.57
CA ILE A 887 5.86 -20.30 5.64
C ILE A 887 4.34 -20.38 5.89
N THR A 888 3.66 -19.23 5.86
CA THR A 888 2.22 -19.15 6.06
C THR A 888 1.50 -19.97 5.00
N VAL A 889 1.83 -19.78 3.72
CA VAL A 889 1.16 -20.51 2.63
C VAL A 889 1.54 -21.99 2.60
N CYS A 890 2.75 -22.35 3.05
CA CYS A 890 3.15 -23.76 3.19
C CYS A 890 2.35 -24.47 4.29
N CYS A 891 2.05 -23.79 5.40
CA CYS A 891 1.53 -24.44 6.60
C CYS A 891 0.05 -24.20 6.88
N VAL A 892 -0.57 -23.11 6.41
CA VAL A 892 -1.87 -22.64 6.90
C VAL A 892 -2.90 -22.48 5.79
N SER A 893 -4.11 -23.01 6.02
CA SER A 893 -5.27 -22.78 5.15
C SER A 893 -6.20 -21.72 5.75
N LYS A 894 -6.71 -20.80 4.91
CA LYS A 894 -7.79 -19.89 5.27
C LYS A 894 -9.13 -20.54 4.91
N LYS A 895 -9.98 -20.83 5.90
CA LYS A 895 -11.38 -21.23 5.63
C LYS A 895 -12.10 -20.07 4.91
N GLY A 896 -12.45 -20.27 3.64
CA GLY A 896 -13.26 -19.31 2.85
C GLY A 896 -12.80 -19.04 1.41
N ALA A 897 -11.68 -19.60 0.94
CA ALA A 897 -11.28 -19.50 -0.46
C ALA A 897 -11.59 -20.81 -1.19
N ASP A 898 -12.70 -20.87 -1.92
CA ASP A 898 -12.93 -21.93 -2.90
C ASP A 898 -11.80 -21.92 -3.93
N HIS A 899 -11.10 -23.05 -4.06
CA HIS A 899 -9.96 -23.24 -4.97
C HIS A 899 -10.35 -23.31 -6.47
N THR A 900 -11.52 -22.80 -6.86
CA THR A 900 -11.99 -22.79 -8.26
C THR A 900 -11.90 -21.42 -8.95
N ALA A 901 -11.32 -20.40 -8.30
CA ALA A 901 -10.99 -19.16 -8.99
C ALA A 901 -9.66 -19.31 -9.74
N THR A 902 -9.73 -19.30 -11.08
CA THR A 902 -8.60 -19.06 -11.99
C THR A 902 -7.70 -17.95 -11.43
N PRO A 903 -6.37 -18.13 -11.39
CA PRO A 903 -5.47 -17.07 -10.95
C PRO A 903 -5.60 -15.91 -11.93
N ALA A 904 -6.18 -14.80 -11.47
CA ALA A 904 -6.13 -13.54 -12.20
C ALA A 904 -4.65 -13.19 -12.41
N ALA A 905 -4.27 -13.04 -13.68
CA ALA A 905 -2.95 -12.57 -14.06
C ALA A 905 -2.85 -11.07 -13.73
N ASP A 906 -1.78 -10.72 -13.01
CA ASP A 906 -1.20 -9.39 -12.81
C ASP A 906 -2.03 -8.34 -12.03
N GLY A 907 -1.47 -7.91 -10.89
CA GLY A 907 -1.91 -6.75 -10.10
C GLY A 907 -1.50 -6.87 -8.63
N GLU A 908 -0.42 -6.20 -8.22
CA GLU A 908 0.17 -6.22 -6.86
C GLU A 908 -0.54 -5.32 -5.83
N ASP A 909 -1.74 -4.81 -6.10
CA ASP A 909 -2.24 -3.61 -5.39
C ASP A 909 -3.33 -3.83 -4.31
N GLU A 910 -3.69 -5.07 -3.95
CA GLU A 910 -4.77 -5.29 -2.94
C GLU A 910 -4.33 -5.24 -1.46
N GLU A 911 -3.03 -5.16 -1.13
CA GLU A 911 -2.59 -5.26 0.28
C GLU A 911 -2.68 -3.94 1.10
N MET A 912 -3.03 -2.79 0.52
CA MET A 912 -2.96 -1.50 1.24
C MET A 912 -4.26 -0.99 1.90
N MET A 913 -5.39 -1.71 1.83
CA MET A 913 -6.68 -1.20 2.35
C MET A 913 -7.40 -2.05 3.40
N ALA A 914 -6.82 -3.15 3.89
CA ALA A 914 -7.45 -3.96 4.93
C ALA A 914 -7.10 -3.46 6.35
N THR A 915 -7.74 -2.38 6.82
CA THR A 915 -7.80 -2.03 8.26
C THR A 915 -9.03 -2.59 8.97
N GLU A 916 -9.80 -3.45 8.30
CA GLU A 916 -10.87 -4.17 8.96
C GLU A 916 -10.30 -5.24 9.89
N VAL A 917 -10.57 -5.08 11.19
CA VAL A 917 -10.35 -6.11 12.21
C VAL A 917 -11.33 -7.26 11.92
N ALA A 918 -10.98 -8.10 10.95
CA ALA A 918 -11.69 -9.34 10.70
C ALA A 918 -11.58 -10.21 11.95
N THR A 919 -12.71 -10.70 12.44
CA THR A 919 -12.76 -11.73 13.48
C THR A 919 -11.86 -12.90 13.06
N PRO A 920 -10.97 -13.41 13.92
CA PRO A 920 -10.01 -14.44 13.53
C PRO A 920 -10.78 -15.71 13.16
N ALA A 921 -10.89 -15.98 11.86
CA ALA A 921 -11.24 -17.29 11.37
C ALA A 921 -10.19 -18.27 11.93
N THR A 922 -10.63 -19.38 12.52
CA THR A 922 -9.72 -20.39 13.08
C THR A 922 -8.86 -20.97 11.97
N ALA A 923 -7.61 -20.49 11.87
CA ALA A 923 -6.60 -21.02 10.97
C ALA A 923 -6.29 -22.49 11.34
N GLU A 924 -6.20 -23.35 10.33
CA GLU A 924 -5.87 -24.77 10.48
C GLU A 924 -4.66 -25.13 9.61
N LEU A 925 -3.91 -26.16 10.01
CA LEU A 925 -2.76 -26.61 9.24
C LEU A 925 -3.18 -27.31 7.93
N THR A 926 -2.50 -26.97 6.84
CA THR A 926 -2.59 -27.65 5.54
C THR A 926 -2.05 -29.08 5.64
N ASP A 927 -2.32 -29.92 4.64
CA ASP A 927 -1.75 -31.27 4.59
C ASP A 927 -0.22 -31.23 4.41
N LEU A 928 0.30 -30.26 3.67
CA LEU A 928 1.73 -29.98 3.64
C LEU A 928 2.26 -29.56 5.01
N GLY A 929 1.57 -28.67 5.74
CA GLY A 929 1.96 -28.26 7.09
C GLY A 929 2.00 -29.45 8.06
N LYS A 930 1.03 -30.35 7.99
CA LYS A 930 1.04 -31.62 8.74
C LYS A 930 2.19 -32.54 8.30
N CYS A 931 2.55 -32.55 7.03
CA CYS A 931 3.67 -33.33 6.49
C CYS A 931 5.01 -32.79 7.02
N LEU A 932 5.25 -31.47 6.90
CA LEU A 932 6.48 -30.82 7.34
C LEU A 932 6.69 -30.92 8.85
N THR A 933 5.62 -30.88 9.64
CA THR A 933 5.69 -31.01 11.12
C THR A 933 5.98 -32.43 11.60
N LYS A 934 5.97 -33.45 10.72
CA LYS A 934 6.42 -34.81 11.08
C LYS A 934 7.95 -34.91 11.18
N HIS A 935 8.67 -34.07 10.45
CA HIS A 935 10.13 -34.04 10.47
C HIS A 935 10.61 -33.13 11.61
N GLU A 936 11.39 -33.67 12.54
CA GLU A 936 11.79 -32.97 13.77
C GLU A 936 12.61 -31.70 13.48
N ASP A 937 13.56 -31.77 12.55
CA ASP A 937 14.40 -30.64 12.15
C ASP A 937 13.58 -29.51 11.52
N VAL A 938 12.67 -29.87 10.61
CA VAL A 938 11.82 -28.91 9.89
C VAL A 938 10.80 -28.28 10.83
N CYS A 939 10.19 -29.07 11.72
CA CYS A 939 9.27 -28.58 12.74
C CYS A 939 9.96 -27.61 13.69
N THR A 940 11.20 -27.91 14.09
CA THR A 940 12.02 -27.05 14.95
C THR A 940 12.34 -25.73 14.26
N ALA A 941 12.83 -25.78 13.01
CA ALA A 941 13.10 -24.58 12.22
C ALA A 941 11.84 -23.71 12.05
N LEU A 942 10.69 -24.32 11.75
CA LEU A 942 9.40 -23.63 11.58
C LEU A 942 8.93 -22.94 12.86
N LEU A 943 8.97 -23.63 13.99
CA LEU A 943 8.59 -23.06 15.29
C LEU A 943 9.52 -21.91 15.68
N ILE A 944 10.83 -22.11 15.52
CA ILE A 944 11.81 -21.08 15.87
C ILE A 944 11.61 -19.84 14.99
N LEU A 945 11.47 -20.02 13.68
CA LEU A 945 11.31 -18.94 12.71
C LEU A 945 10.02 -18.16 12.96
N ALA A 946 8.89 -18.85 13.17
CA ALA A 946 7.61 -18.22 13.46
C ALA A 946 7.62 -17.41 14.76
N PHE A 947 8.14 -17.97 15.87
CA PHE A 947 8.12 -17.28 17.17
C PHE A 947 9.22 -16.20 17.29
N ASN A 948 10.38 -16.37 16.67
CA ASN A 948 11.40 -15.30 16.62
C ASN A 948 10.94 -14.10 15.80
N SER A 949 10.12 -14.32 14.76
CA SER A 949 9.61 -13.23 13.94
C SER A 949 8.78 -12.21 14.72
N LEU A 950 8.22 -12.60 15.87
CA LEU A 950 7.48 -11.72 16.76
C LEU A 950 8.37 -10.64 17.40
N ALA A 951 9.68 -10.89 17.53
CA ALA A 951 10.63 -9.98 18.15
C ALA A 951 11.31 -9.03 17.14
N TRP A 952 11.20 -9.29 15.84
CA TRP A 952 11.79 -8.48 14.78
C TRP A 952 10.98 -7.19 14.56
N LYS A 953 11.65 -6.06 14.30
CA LYS A 953 10.99 -4.74 14.15
C LYS A 953 10.23 -4.59 12.81
N ASP A 954 9.33 -5.52 12.49
CA ASP A 954 8.36 -5.43 11.40
C ASP A 954 6.94 -5.77 11.89
N THR A 955 6.16 -4.72 12.18
CA THR A 955 4.81 -4.81 12.76
C THR A 955 3.85 -5.65 11.90
N LEU A 956 3.94 -5.56 10.57
CA LEU A 956 3.08 -6.33 9.65
C LEU A 956 3.35 -7.83 9.73
N SER A 957 4.62 -8.24 9.70
CA SER A 957 5.01 -9.64 9.88
C SER A 957 4.58 -10.18 11.24
N CYS A 958 4.74 -9.40 12.31
CA CYS A 958 4.30 -9.78 13.66
C CYS A 958 2.79 -10.03 13.73
N GLN A 959 1.96 -9.12 13.22
CA GLN A 959 0.50 -9.31 13.21
C GLN A 959 0.09 -10.54 12.39
N ARG A 960 0.68 -10.73 11.22
CA ARG A 960 0.37 -11.83 10.31
C ARG A 960 0.76 -13.19 10.90
N THR A 961 1.98 -13.33 11.41
CA THR A 961 2.46 -14.58 12.04
C THR A 961 1.69 -14.94 13.29
N THR A 962 1.36 -13.95 14.12
CA THR A 962 0.59 -14.15 15.35
C THR A 962 -0.82 -14.68 15.05
N THR A 963 -1.51 -14.06 14.10
CA THR A 963 -2.91 -14.38 13.78
C THR A 963 -3.08 -15.66 12.97
N GLN A 964 -2.14 -15.96 12.07
CA GLN A 964 -2.30 -17.05 11.11
C GLN A 964 -1.43 -18.27 11.42
N LEU A 965 -0.21 -18.10 11.94
CA LEU A 965 0.82 -19.15 11.92
C LEU A 965 1.17 -19.75 13.29
N CYS A 966 1.42 -18.92 14.31
CA CYS A 966 1.98 -19.37 15.58
C CYS A 966 1.10 -20.39 16.32
N TRP A 967 -0.22 -20.13 16.37
CA TRP A 967 -1.15 -20.99 17.08
C TRP A 967 -1.37 -22.36 16.41
N PRO A 968 -1.62 -22.46 15.08
CA PRO A 968 -1.73 -23.76 14.41
C PRO A 968 -0.48 -24.63 14.56
N LEU A 969 0.72 -24.04 14.46
CA LEU A 969 1.99 -24.75 14.65
C LEU A 969 2.11 -25.30 16.09
N LEU A 970 1.87 -24.44 17.09
CA LEU A 970 1.93 -24.87 18.49
C LEU A 970 0.93 -25.98 18.77
N LYS A 971 -0.33 -25.84 18.31
CA LYS A 971 -1.41 -26.80 18.53
C LYS A 971 -1.05 -28.21 18.05
N GLN A 972 -0.34 -28.32 16.94
CA GLN A 972 0.07 -29.62 16.39
C GLN A 972 1.07 -30.34 17.30
N VAL A 973 2.05 -29.61 17.83
CA VAL A 973 3.09 -30.16 18.71
C VAL A 973 2.63 -30.33 20.17
N LEU A 974 1.48 -29.75 20.56
CA LEU A 974 0.89 -29.99 21.88
C LEU A 974 0.60 -31.47 22.15
N SER A 975 0.37 -32.29 21.12
CA SER A 975 0.17 -33.73 21.33
C SER A 975 1.45 -34.48 21.74
N GLY A 976 2.62 -33.91 21.44
CA GLY A 976 3.93 -34.46 21.78
C GLY A 976 4.44 -34.07 23.18
N THR A 977 5.68 -34.49 23.48
CA THR A 977 6.42 -34.05 24.67
C THR A 977 7.35 -32.91 24.27
N LEU A 978 7.04 -31.69 24.72
CA LEU A 978 7.92 -30.54 24.54
C LEU A 978 8.95 -30.50 25.67
N LEU A 979 10.19 -30.15 25.35
CA LEU A 979 11.24 -29.85 26.33
C LEU A 979 10.85 -28.61 27.15
N ALA A 980 11.10 -28.63 28.46
CA ALA A 980 10.77 -27.52 29.35
C ALA A 980 11.40 -26.19 28.89
N GLU A 981 12.64 -26.23 28.40
CA GLU A 981 13.35 -25.06 27.85
C GLU A 981 12.69 -24.51 26.57
N ALA A 982 12.14 -25.37 25.73
CA ALA A 982 11.43 -24.94 24.53
C ALA A 982 10.12 -24.22 24.90
N VAL A 983 9.42 -24.72 25.93
CA VAL A 983 8.20 -24.11 26.45
C VAL A 983 8.47 -22.71 27.03
N THR A 984 9.52 -22.56 27.83
CA THR A 984 9.91 -21.24 28.37
C THR A 984 10.33 -20.29 27.26
N TRP A 985 11.08 -20.78 26.27
CA TRP A 985 11.50 -19.97 25.12
C TRP A 985 10.32 -19.49 24.28
N LEU A 986 9.39 -20.36 23.90
CA LEU A 986 8.20 -20.01 23.11
C LEU A 986 7.38 -18.90 23.79
N PHE A 987 7.11 -19.07 25.09
CA PHE A 987 6.36 -18.07 25.84
C PHE A 987 7.13 -16.75 25.95
N THR A 988 8.44 -16.81 26.18
CA THR A 988 9.31 -15.63 26.22
C THR A 988 9.31 -14.89 24.87
N SER A 989 9.32 -15.60 23.74
CA SER A 989 9.27 -14.99 22.40
C SER A 989 7.98 -14.22 22.16
N VAL A 990 6.83 -14.73 22.61
CA VAL A 990 5.55 -13.99 22.55
C VAL A 990 5.61 -12.72 23.43
N LEU A 991 6.17 -12.81 24.64
CA LEU A 991 6.33 -11.65 25.52
C LEU A 991 7.29 -10.61 24.94
N LYS A 992 8.39 -11.03 24.31
CA LYS A 992 9.31 -10.13 23.59
C LYS A 992 8.59 -9.42 22.44
N GLY A 993 7.73 -10.12 21.71
CA GLY A 993 6.91 -9.46 20.68
C GLY A 993 5.96 -8.40 21.25
N LEU A 994 5.38 -8.63 22.43
CA LEU A 994 4.60 -7.61 23.14
C LEU A 994 5.45 -6.41 23.57
N GLN A 995 6.71 -6.64 23.95
CA GLN A 995 7.65 -5.57 24.30
C GLN A 995 8.02 -4.73 23.08
N THR A 996 8.24 -5.37 21.92
CA THR A 996 8.62 -4.68 20.67
C THR A 996 7.43 -3.93 20.04
N HIS A 997 6.25 -4.56 19.96
CA HIS A 997 5.12 -4.05 19.16
C HIS A 997 3.90 -3.63 19.98
N GLY A 998 3.95 -3.68 21.31
CA GLY A 998 2.80 -3.42 22.19
C GLY A 998 2.11 -2.08 21.99
N GLN A 999 2.82 -1.10 21.42
CA GLN A 999 2.30 0.21 21.04
C GLN A 999 1.23 0.17 19.93
N HIS A 1000 1.24 -0.89 19.10
CA HIS A 1000 0.30 -1.05 18.00
C HIS A 1000 -0.90 -1.88 18.45
N ASP A 1001 -2.10 -1.29 18.43
CA ASP A 1001 -3.33 -1.92 18.93
C ASP A 1001 -3.62 -3.29 18.28
N GLY A 1002 -3.38 -3.43 16.97
CA GLY A 1002 -3.56 -4.68 16.22
C GLY A 1002 -2.62 -5.81 16.67
N CYS A 1003 -1.32 -5.50 16.83
CA CYS A 1003 -0.34 -6.44 17.36
C CYS A 1003 -0.60 -6.76 18.82
N MET A 1004 -0.89 -5.76 19.66
CA MET A 1004 -1.22 -5.98 21.07
C MET A 1004 -2.41 -6.92 21.21
N ALA A 1005 -3.52 -6.69 20.51
CA ALA A 1005 -4.69 -7.54 20.59
C ALA A 1005 -4.37 -8.99 20.17
N SER A 1006 -3.66 -9.16 19.06
CA SER A 1006 -3.30 -10.47 18.52
C SER A 1006 -2.32 -11.22 19.42
N LEU A 1007 -1.28 -10.55 19.91
CA LEU A 1007 -0.24 -11.13 20.76
C LEU A 1007 -0.78 -11.46 22.17
N VAL A 1008 -1.64 -10.61 22.74
CA VAL A 1008 -2.33 -10.93 24.00
C VAL A 1008 -3.20 -12.17 23.81
N HIS A 1009 -3.86 -12.31 22.67
CA HIS A 1009 -4.64 -13.51 22.37
C HIS A 1009 -3.75 -14.76 22.27
N LEU A 1010 -2.64 -14.70 21.53
CA LEU A 1010 -1.69 -15.80 21.41
C LEU A 1010 -1.05 -16.16 22.76
N ALA A 1011 -0.65 -15.16 23.56
CA ALA A 1011 -0.09 -15.36 24.89
C ALA A 1011 -1.10 -16.07 25.82
N PHE A 1012 -2.37 -15.66 25.77
CA PHE A 1012 -3.44 -16.30 26.52
C PHE A 1012 -3.64 -17.77 26.10
N GLN A 1013 -3.72 -18.05 24.80
CA GLN A 1013 -3.87 -19.42 24.29
C GLN A 1013 -2.67 -20.31 24.66
N THR A 1014 -1.46 -19.77 24.54
CA THR A 1014 -0.22 -20.46 24.91
C THR A 1014 -0.20 -20.78 26.41
N TYR A 1015 -0.59 -19.82 27.25
CA TYR A 1015 -0.67 -20.01 28.69
C TYR A 1015 -1.70 -21.06 29.07
N GLU A 1016 -2.93 -20.96 28.55
CA GLU A 1016 -4.01 -21.91 28.87
C GLU A 1016 -3.68 -23.35 28.43
N ALA A 1017 -3.01 -23.52 27.29
CA ALA A 1017 -2.66 -24.84 26.76
C ALA A 1017 -1.47 -25.50 27.47
N LEU A 1018 -0.43 -24.74 27.79
CA LEU A 1018 0.83 -25.30 28.30
C LEU A 1018 0.92 -25.28 29.83
N ARG A 1019 0.30 -24.30 30.52
CA ARG A 1019 0.39 -24.14 31.99
C ARG A 1019 -0.07 -25.38 32.78
N PRO A 1020 -1.12 -26.13 32.38
CA PRO A 1020 -1.52 -27.35 33.07
C PRO A 1020 -0.49 -28.49 33.01
N ARG A 1021 0.44 -28.45 32.05
CA ARG A 1021 1.47 -29.48 31.83
C ARG A 1021 2.86 -29.06 32.29
N TYR A 1022 3.16 -27.77 32.24
CA TYR A 1022 4.49 -27.21 32.49
C TYR A 1022 4.42 -26.11 33.55
N VAL A 1023 5.14 -26.32 34.66
CA VAL A 1023 5.18 -25.38 35.78
C VAL A 1023 6.11 -24.19 35.52
N GLU A 1024 7.06 -24.36 34.61
CA GLU A 1024 8.11 -23.41 34.26
C GLU A 1024 7.55 -22.12 33.64
N ILE A 1025 6.36 -22.16 33.03
CA ILE A 1025 5.67 -20.98 32.50
C ILE A 1025 5.41 -19.95 33.60
N ARG A 1026 5.12 -20.42 34.83
CA ARG A 1026 4.94 -19.53 35.97
C ARG A 1026 6.22 -18.75 36.28
N ALA A 1027 7.39 -19.39 36.16
CA ALA A 1027 8.68 -18.73 36.38
C ALA A 1027 8.90 -17.58 35.39
N VAL A 1028 8.48 -17.72 34.13
CA VAL A 1028 8.54 -16.65 33.13
C VAL A 1028 7.54 -15.53 33.45
N MET A 1029 6.31 -15.85 33.87
CA MET A 1029 5.33 -14.84 34.30
C MET A 1029 5.82 -13.99 35.47
N GLU A 1030 6.49 -14.61 36.45
CA GLU A 1030 7.02 -13.91 37.62
C GLU A 1030 8.18 -12.94 37.28
N GLN A 1031 8.78 -13.05 36.09
CA GLN A 1031 9.79 -12.10 35.59
C GLN A 1031 9.18 -10.85 34.95
N ILE A 1032 7.87 -10.81 34.70
CA ILE A 1032 7.20 -9.66 34.11
C ILE A 1032 7.20 -8.50 35.13
N PRO A 1033 7.62 -7.28 34.74
CA PRO A 1033 7.57 -6.12 35.63
C PRO A 1033 6.16 -5.86 36.18
N ASP A 1034 6.08 -5.40 37.43
CA ASP A 1034 4.83 -4.99 38.11
C ASP A 1034 3.75 -6.09 38.27
N ILE A 1035 4.12 -7.37 38.21
CA ILE A 1035 3.15 -8.47 38.43
C ILE A 1035 2.84 -8.69 39.92
N GLN A 1036 1.56 -8.71 40.28
CA GLN A 1036 1.11 -9.06 41.63
C GLN A 1036 0.99 -10.58 41.80
N LYS A 1037 1.82 -11.18 42.66
CA LYS A 1037 1.85 -12.64 42.89
C LYS A 1037 0.50 -13.22 43.30
N GLU A 1038 -0.24 -12.55 44.18
CA GLU A 1038 -1.57 -12.99 44.61
C GLU A 1038 -2.58 -13.03 43.46
N SER A 1039 -2.53 -12.05 42.55
CA SER A 1039 -3.41 -12.01 41.38
C SER A 1039 -3.07 -13.13 40.38
N LEU A 1040 -1.78 -13.45 40.24
CA LEU A 1040 -1.31 -14.58 39.44
C LEU A 1040 -1.77 -15.91 40.04
N ASP A 1041 -1.63 -16.11 41.36
CA ASP A 1041 -2.07 -17.30 42.07
C ASP A 1041 -3.58 -17.54 41.91
N GLN A 1042 -4.39 -16.48 42.05
CA GLN A 1042 -5.84 -16.57 41.85
C GLN A 1042 -6.21 -16.93 40.41
N PHE A 1043 -5.46 -16.45 39.42
CA PHE A 1043 -5.69 -16.77 38.02
C PHE A 1043 -5.29 -18.22 37.72
N ASP A 1044 -4.12 -18.66 38.17
CA ASP A 1044 -3.61 -20.03 38.07
C ASP A 1044 -4.59 -21.04 38.68
N CYS A 1045 -5.06 -20.79 39.92
CA CYS A 1045 -5.99 -21.68 40.61
C CYS A 1045 -7.31 -21.86 39.85
N LYS A 1046 -7.82 -20.78 39.23
CA LYS A 1046 -9.06 -20.82 38.43
C LYS A 1046 -8.84 -21.53 37.10
N LEU A 1047 -7.65 -21.39 36.51
CA LEU A 1047 -7.31 -22.01 35.23
C LEU A 1047 -7.10 -23.53 35.37
N LEU A 1048 -6.36 -23.95 36.40
CA LEU A 1048 -6.04 -25.36 36.66
C LEU A 1048 -7.23 -26.19 37.16
N ASN A 1049 -8.30 -25.53 37.63
CA ASN A 1049 -9.50 -26.21 38.13
C ASN A 1049 -10.70 -25.96 37.19
N PRO A 1050 -11.05 -26.92 36.30
CA PRO A 1050 -12.15 -26.77 35.34
C PRO A 1050 -13.50 -26.44 35.99
N SER A 1051 -13.72 -26.90 37.24
CA SER A 1051 -14.97 -26.64 37.98
C SER A 1051 -15.15 -25.17 38.41
N LEU A 1052 -14.07 -24.38 38.43
CA LEU A 1052 -14.05 -22.95 38.76
C LEU A 1052 -14.11 -22.04 37.52
N GLN A 1053 -14.05 -22.60 36.31
CA GLN A 1053 -14.09 -21.85 35.04
C GLN A 1053 -15.51 -21.40 34.66
N LYS A 1054 -16.17 -20.62 35.52
CA LYS A 1054 -17.53 -20.07 35.26
C LYS A 1054 -17.52 -18.73 34.49
N ALA A 1055 -16.35 -18.12 34.30
CA ALA A 1055 -16.23 -16.80 33.68
C ALA A 1055 -16.14 -16.92 32.14
N ALA A 1056 -16.91 -16.09 31.44
CA ALA A 1056 -16.83 -15.96 29.98
C ALA A 1056 -15.39 -15.71 29.52
N ASP A 1057 -15.00 -16.34 28.40
CA ASP A 1057 -13.63 -16.31 27.84
C ASP A 1057 -13.06 -14.88 27.70
N LYS A 1058 -13.88 -13.92 27.28
CA LYS A 1058 -13.52 -12.50 27.21
C LYS A 1058 -13.03 -11.94 28.55
N ARG A 1059 -13.69 -12.28 29.66
CA ARG A 1059 -13.29 -11.82 31.01
C ARG A 1059 -11.97 -12.44 31.45
N ARG A 1060 -11.68 -13.69 31.05
CA ARG A 1060 -10.42 -14.38 31.36
C ARG A 1060 -9.25 -13.76 30.60
N LYS A 1061 -9.44 -13.46 29.31
CA LYS A 1061 -8.48 -12.72 28.48
C LYS A 1061 -8.19 -11.33 29.04
N ASP A 1062 -9.22 -10.58 29.43
CA ASP A 1062 -9.05 -9.25 30.04
C ASP A 1062 -8.33 -9.31 31.39
N GLN A 1063 -8.56 -10.37 32.19
CA GLN A 1063 -7.84 -10.58 33.44
C GLN A 1063 -6.37 -10.93 33.17
N PHE A 1064 -6.10 -11.81 32.19
CA PHE A 1064 -4.75 -12.19 31.79
C PHE A 1064 -3.95 -11.00 31.24
N LYS A 1065 -4.57 -10.16 30.39
CA LYS A 1065 -3.96 -8.93 29.88
C LYS A 1065 -3.43 -8.02 30.99
N ARG A 1066 -4.11 -8.00 32.16
CA ARG A 1066 -3.65 -7.22 33.32
C ARG A 1066 -2.38 -7.80 33.95
N LEU A 1067 -2.23 -9.13 33.95
CA LEU A 1067 -1.05 -9.78 34.52
C LEU A 1067 0.20 -9.50 33.69
N ILE A 1068 0.06 -9.43 32.36
CA ILE A 1068 1.17 -9.19 31.42
C ILE A 1068 1.35 -7.71 31.05
N ALA A 1069 0.66 -6.78 31.72
CA ALA A 1069 0.69 -5.37 31.32
C ALA A 1069 2.09 -4.74 31.36
N GLY A 1070 2.98 -5.21 32.25
CA GLY A 1070 4.36 -4.72 32.37
C GLY A 1070 5.27 -5.07 31.19
N CYS A 1071 4.87 -5.98 30.30
CA CYS A 1071 5.63 -6.31 29.08
C CYS A 1071 5.05 -5.68 27.81
N ILE A 1072 3.96 -4.92 27.89
CA ILE A 1072 3.38 -4.25 26.72
C ILE A 1072 4.23 -3.01 26.42
N GLY A 1073 4.93 -3.03 25.28
CA GLY A 1073 5.74 -1.91 24.80
C GLY A 1073 4.92 -0.62 24.70
N LYS A 1074 5.52 0.48 25.14
CA LYS A 1074 4.93 1.82 25.08
C LYS A 1074 5.65 2.66 24.02
N PRO A 1075 4.95 3.50 23.25
CA PRO A 1075 5.60 4.31 22.24
C PRO A 1075 6.68 5.25 22.82
N LEU A 1076 7.88 5.26 22.21
CA LEU A 1076 8.99 6.16 22.55
C LEU A 1076 8.58 7.65 22.49
N GLY A 1077 7.64 7.99 21.59
CA GLY A 1077 7.05 9.32 21.49
C GLY A 1077 6.21 9.75 22.70
N GLU A 1078 5.81 8.84 23.59
CA GLU A 1078 5.09 9.18 24.82
C GLU A 1078 6.01 9.71 25.93
N GLN A 1079 7.33 9.52 25.84
CA GLN A 1079 8.26 10.05 26.84
C GLN A 1079 8.60 11.54 26.61
N PHE A 1080 8.50 12.06 25.37
CA PHE A 1080 9.03 13.39 25.03
C PHE A 1080 8.21 14.24 24.02
N ARG A 1081 6.99 13.89 23.61
CA ARG A 1081 6.24 14.72 22.63
C ARG A 1081 5.47 15.91 23.24
N LYS A 1082 5.53 17.02 22.50
CA LYS A 1082 4.85 18.31 22.74
C LYS A 1082 3.55 18.47 21.91
N GLU A 1083 3.26 17.58 20.96
CA GLU A 1083 2.08 17.65 20.08
C GLU A 1083 0.87 16.88 20.64
N VAL A 1084 -0.30 17.51 20.61
CA VAL A 1084 -1.63 16.93 20.89
C VAL A 1084 -1.90 15.81 19.87
N HIS A 1085 -1.89 14.54 20.29
CA HIS A 1085 -2.18 13.42 19.39
C HIS A 1085 -3.66 13.03 19.45
N ILE A 1086 -4.43 13.41 18.42
CA ILE A 1086 -5.83 13.03 18.23
C ILE A 1086 -5.90 11.92 17.19
N LYS A 1087 -6.33 10.72 17.58
CA LYS A 1087 -6.31 9.53 16.70
C LYS A 1087 -7.27 9.65 15.52
N ASN A 1088 -8.41 10.32 15.69
CA ASN A 1088 -9.43 10.43 14.64
C ASN A 1088 -9.29 11.68 13.75
N LEU A 1089 -8.15 12.39 13.79
CA LEU A 1089 -7.88 13.52 12.91
C LEU A 1089 -7.01 13.07 11.72
N PRO A 1090 -7.54 13.03 10.49
CA PRO A 1090 -6.76 12.66 9.31
C PRO A 1090 -5.61 13.64 9.05
N SER A 1091 -4.46 13.12 8.60
CA SER A 1091 -3.32 13.95 8.21
C SER A 1091 -3.66 14.88 7.04
N LEU A 1092 -3.08 16.08 7.02
CA LEU A 1092 -3.14 17.02 5.89
C LEU A 1092 -2.07 16.72 4.81
N PHE A 1093 -1.46 15.53 4.84
CA PHE A 1093 -0.34 15.10 3.99
C PHE A 1093 1.00 15.77 4.36
N LYS A 1094 1.05 17.10 4.42
CA LYS A 1094 2.21 17.87 4.87
C LYS A 1094 1.92 18.56 6.20
N LYS A 1095 2.85 18.50 7.16
CA LYS A 1095 2.76 19.29 8.40
C LYS A 1095 2.99 20.76 8.04
N THR A 1096 2.16 21.66 8.56
CA THR A 1096 2.42 23.10 8.54
C THR A 1096 3.79 23.34 9.18
N LYS A 1097 4.69 24.02 8.46
CA LYS A 1097 5.91 24.52 9.09
C LYS A 1097 5.47 25.50 10.18
N PRO A 1098 6.01 25.44 11.40
CA PRO A 1098 5.71 26.49 12.38
C PRO A 1098 6.10 27.83 11.75
N THR A 1099 5.15 28.75 11.67
CA THR A 1099 5.45 30.15 11.38
C THR A 1099 6.37 30.63 12.48
N HIS A 1100 7.65 30.82 12.17
CA HIS A 1100 8.45 31.72 12.96
C HIS A 1100 7.79 33.09 12.82
N ASP A 1101 7.26 33.65 13.90
CA ASP A 1101 6.91 35.07 13.94
C ASP A 1101 8.19 35.85 13.64
N SER A 1102 8.37 36.27 12.39
CA SER A 1102 9.51 37.06 11.93
C SER A 1102 9.39 38.53 12.33
N ASP A 1103 8.33 38.93 13.04
CA ASP A 1103 8.05 40.34 13.32
C ASP A 1103 8.62 40.86 14.64
N ALA A 1104 9.50 40.10 15.32
CA ALA A 1104 10.09 40.51 16.60
C ALA A 1104 11.61 40.73 16.61
N LEU A 1105 12.34 40.57 15.50
CA LEU A 1105 13.81 40.68 15.49
C LEU A 1105 14.40 41.57 14.37
N ASP A 1106 13.63 42.47 13.77
CA ASP A 1106 14.16 43.49 12.83
C ASP A 1106 14.58 44.80 13.49
N ASN A 1107 14.66 44.86 14.82
CA ASN A 1107 15.25 45.98 15.55
C ASN A 1107 16.26 45.49 16.60
N ASP A 1108 17.40 44.95 16.16
CA ASP A 1108 18.67 45.18 16.85
C ASP A 1108 19.82 44.85 15.89
N GLU A 1109 20.59 45.88 15.52
CA GLU A 1109 21.87 45.75 14.83
C GLU A 1109 22.84 44.95 15.73
N GLY A 1110 22.93 43.63 15.53
CA GLY A 1110 23.84 42.80 16.32
C GLY A 1110 23.68 41.30 16.17
N GLY A 1111 23.45 40.78 14.96
CA GLY A 1111 23.34 39.34 14.73
C GLY A 1111 24.70 38.60 14.74
N LEU A 1112 24.68 37.39 15.30
CA LEU A 1112 25.77 36.38 15.38
C LEU A 1112 26.53 36.09 14.06
N ALA A 1113 26.05 36.60 12.92
CA ALA A 1113 26.72 36.54 11.62
C ALA A 1113 28.09 37.26 11.60
N THR A 1114 28.32 38.21 12.50
CA THR A 1114 29.61 38.93 12.64
C THR A 1114 30.72 38.13 13.32
N ILE A 1115 30.42 36.94 13.86
CA ILE A 1115 31.41 36.08 14.55
C ILE A 1115 32.11 35.11 13.58
N PHE A 1116 31.62 34.97 12.34
CA PHE A 1116 32.13 34.01 11.35
C PHE A 1116 32.40 34.61 9.96
N GLU A 1117 32.78 35.88 9.90
CA GLU A 1117 33.52 36.39 8.73
C GLU A 1117 35.03 36.23 8.94
N PRO A 1118 35.79 35.91 7.87
CA PRO A 1118 37.20 35.51 7.96
C PRO A 1118 38.17 36.60 8.42
#